data_AF-A0A2W6PAK7-F1
#
_entry.id   AF-A0A2W6PAK7-F1
#
_cell.length_a   1.000
_cell.length_b   1.000
_cell.length_c   1.000
_cell.angle_alpha   90.00
_cell.angle_beta   90.00
_cell.angle_gamma   90.00
#
_symmetry.space_group_name_H-M   'P 1'
#
loop_
_entity.id
_entity.type
_entity.pdbx_description
1 polymer ?
#
loop_
_entity_poly.entity_id
_entity_poly.type
_entity_poly.pdbx_seq_one_letter_code
_entity_poly.pdbx_strand_id
1 'polypeptide(L)'
;MNRTSPYYCRRSVLSLLISALIYAPPGMAAFTTNVIGVVNDETVDGVQKVDERGTTNNTHIINHGRQEVYGGISNSSIIETGGEQLVSIHADINGQANNTTINGGRQSIEYGGISTGTIIESGNQYVHKGGTSNDTTIKGGTSRIEGGTANGTIIDGGSQRVTTQGHVDSTTINKSVSQDITQGSLATNTTINGGRQYVEQSTVETTTIKNGGEQRVYESRALDTTIEGGTQSLNSKSTAKNTQIYSGGTQIVDNTSTSDVIEVYSGGVLDVSGGTATNVTQHDGAILKTNTNGTTVSGTNSEGAFSIHNHVADNVLLENGGHLDINAYGSANKTIIKDKGTMSVLTNAKADATRIDNGGVMDVAGNATNTIINGGTQNINNYGIATGTNINSGTQNIKSGGKADTTIISSGSRQVVEKDGTAIGSNISAGGSLIVYTGGIAHGVNQETGSALVANTGAGTDIEGYNKLSHFTITGGEANYVVLENTGELTVVAKTSAKNTTIDAGGKLIVQKEAKTDSTRLNNGGVLEVQDGGEAKHVEQQSGGALIASTTSGTLIEGTNSYGDAFYIRNSEAKNVVLENAGSLTVVTGSRAVDTIINANGKMDVYGKDVGTVLNSAGTQTIYASATSDKANIKGGKQTVYGLATEANIESGEQIVDGGSTEKTHINGGTQTVQNYGKAINTDIVSGLQQIMANGTAEGSIINGGSQVVNEGGLAENSVLNDGGTLDV
;
A
#
# COMPACT_ATOMS: atom_id res chain seq x y z
N MET A 1 -31.80 68.31 -40.00
CA MET A 1 -31.23 69.38 -40.85
C MET A 1 -29.78 68.99 -41.11
N ASN A 2 -29.44 68.32 -42.21
CA ASN A 2 -29.31 68.80 -43.60
C ASN A 2 -28.07 69.68 -43.83
N ARG A 3 -27.23 69.23 -44.78
CA ARG A 3 -26.15 69.94 -45.55
C ARG A 3 -24.76 70.04 -44.89
N THR A 4 -23.60 69.85 -45.53
CA THR A 4 -23.09 69.57 -46.91
C THR A 4 -21.54 69.45 -46.77
N SER A 5 -20.86 68.36 -47.18
CA SER A 5 -20.04 68.16 -48.42
C SER A 5 -18.92 69.20 -48.71
N PRO A 6 -17.81 68.92 -49.47
CA PRO A 6 -17.06 67.69 -49.78
C PRO A 6 -15.50 67.86 -49.70
N TYR A 7 -14.73 66.75 -49.75
CA TYR A 7 -13.61 66.46 -50.69
C TYR A 7 -12.63 65.40 -50.13
N TYR A 8 -12.71 64.22 -50.76
CA TYR A 8 -11.64 63.28 -51.15
C TYR A 8 -10.61 62.77 -50.12
N CYS A 9 -10.75 61.49 -49.77
CA CYS A 9 -9.61 60.59 -49.64
C CYS A 9 -9.72 59.50 -50.72
N ARG A 10 -8.67 59.39 -51.55
CA ARG A 10 -8.54 58.43 -52.65
C ARG A 10 -8.62 57.00 -52.10
N ARG A 11 -9.66 56.25 -52.48
CA ARG A 11 -9.63 54.79 -52.38
C ARG A 11 -8.89 54.23 -53.59
N SER A 12 -7.84 53.47 -53.31
CA SER A 12 -7.01 52.76 -54.30
C SER A 12 -7.87 51.88 -55.21
N VAL A 13 -7.48 51.79 -56.49
CA VAL A 13 -8.04 50.88 -57.51
C VAL A 13 -8.06 49.41 -57.01
N LEU A 14 -7.21 49.06 -56.04
CA LEU A 14 -7.19 47.76 -55.38
C LEU A 14 -8.46 47.47 -54.55
N SER A 15 -9.12 48.50 -53.99
CA SER A 15 -10.37 48.32 -53.23
C SER A 15 -11.61 48.13 -54.13
N LEU A 16 -11.54 48.62 -55.37
CA LEU A 16 -12.55 48.38 -56.42
C LEU A 16 -12.34 47.03 -57.14
N LEU A 17 -11.10 46.53 -57.23
CA LEU A 17 -10.81 45.17 -57.70
C LEU A 17 -11.25 44.09 -56.70
N ILE A 18 -11.15 44.35 -55.40
CA ILE A 18 -11.58 43.39 -54.36
C ILE A 18 -13.11 43.33 -54.20
N SER A 19 -13.85 44.39 -54.55
CA SER A 19 -15.32 44.39 -54.51
C SER A 19 -15.97 43.93 -55.84
N ALA A 20 -15.23 43.88 -56.95
CA ALA A 20 -15.69 43.34 -58.23
C ALA A 20 -15.46 41.82 -58.39
N LEU A 21 -14.55 41.19 -57.62
CA LEU A 21 -14.40 39.73 -57.59
C LEU A 21 -15.47 39.00 -56.73
N ILE A 22 -16.22 39.74 -55.90
CA ILE A 22 -17.26 39.18 -55.02
C ILE A 22 -18.65 39.18 -55.70
N TYR A 23 -18.79 39.81 -56.89
CA TYR A 23 -20.07 39.93 -57.61
C TYR A 23 -19.94 39.75 -59.14
N ALA A 24 -18.89 39.06 -59.61
CA ALA A 24 -18.92 38.50 -60.96
C ALA A 24 -19.73 37.18 -60.90
N PRO A 25 -20.71 36.96 -61.79
CA PRO A 25 -21.19 35.60 -62.01
C PRO A 25 -19.95 34.78 -62.37
N PRO A 26 -19.75 33.56 -61.82
CA PRO A 26 -18.70 32.72 -62.34
C PRO A 26 -18.93 32.65 -63.84
N GLY A 27 -17.98 33.14 -64.64
CA GLY A 27 -17.96 32.80 -66.04
C GLY A 27 -18.03 31.28 -66.04
N MET A 28 -19.12 30.72 -66.57
CA MET A 28 -19.27 29.27 -66.67
C MET A 28 -17.99 28.78 -67.34
N ALA A 29 -17.08 28.20 -66.56
CA ALA A 29 -16.06 27.34 -67.10
C ALA A 29 -16.84 26.35 -67.96
N ALA A 30 -16.43 26.21 -69.23
CA ALA A 30 -17.16 25.38 -70.17
C ALA A 30 -17.30 23.99 -69.55
N PHE A 31 -18.52 23.65 -69.10
CA PHE A 31 -18.78 22.37 -68.45
C PHE A 31 -18.56 21.27 -69.49
N THR A 32 -17.53 20.47 -69.28
CA THR A 32 -17.17 19.42 -70.23
C THR A 32 -17.87 18.13 -69.82
N THR A 33 -18.92 17.77 -70.56
CA THR A 33 -19.69 16.54 -70.28
C THR A 33 -18.88 15.27 -70.50
N ASN A 34 -18.03 15.22 -71.53
CA ASN A 34 -17.15 14.08 -71.83
C ASN A 34 -15.70 14.56 -71.93
N VAL A 35 -14.88 14.22 -70.94
CA VAL A 35 -13.48 14.62 -70.82
C VAL A 35 -12.61 13.54 -71.46
N ILE A 36 -12.01 13.87 -72.62
CA ILE A 36 -11.06 13.02 -73.37
C ILE A 36 -9.66 13.63 -73.45
N GLY A 37 -9.43 14.74 -72.73
CA GLY A 37 -8.17 15.47 -72.59
C GLY A 37 -8.08 16.09 -71.20
N VAL A 38 -7.36 17.20 -71.02
CA VAL A 38 -7.20 17.83 -69.69
C VAL A 38 -8.20 18.98 -69.51
N VAL A 39 -8.93 19.00 -68.39
CA VAL A 39 -9.76 20.12 -67.94
C VAL A 39 -9.43 20.50 -66.49
N ASN A 40 -9.58 21.79 -66.15
CA ASN A 40 -9.23 22.33 -64.84
C ASN A 40 -10.37 23.19 -64.28
N ASP A 41 -10.54 23.17 -62.96
CA ASP A 41 -11.37 24.09 -62.18
C ASP A 41 -12.85 24.13 -62.63
N GLU A 42 -13.39 22.98 -63.07
CA GLU A 42 -14.78 22.86 -63.48
C GLU A 42 -15.72 22.59 -62.29
N THR A 43 -16.91 23.21 -62.32
CA THR A 43 -18.00 22.89 -61.39
C THR A 43 -18.99 21.93 -62.06
N VAL A 44 -19.29 20.81 -61.40
CA VAL A 44 -20.17 19.75 -61.88
C VAL A 44 -21.48 19.77 -61.09
N ASP A 45 -22.57 20.18 -61.74
CA ASP A 45 -23.98 20.07 -61.27
C ASP A 45 -24.81 19.14 -62.18
N GLY A 46 -24.18 18.59 -63.22
CA GLY A 46 -24.74 17.57 -64.12
C GLY A 46 -23.88 16.30 -64.11
N VAL A 47 -23.94 15.50 -65.18
CA VAL A 47 -23.05 14.33 -65.33
C VAL A 47 -21.81 14.69 -66.13
N GLN A 48 -20.62 14.46 -65.58
CA GLN A 48 -19.34 14.56 -66.27
C GLN A 48 -18.68 13.18 -66.35
N LYS A 49 -18.45 12.66 -67.56
CA LYS A 49 -17.70 11.44 -67.79
C LYS A 49 -16.24 11.76 -68.10
N VAL A 50 -15.31 11.19 -67.35
CA VAL A 50 -13.86 11.24 -67.59
C VAL A 50 -13.43 9.91 -68.20
N ASP A 51 -13.14 9.93 -69.49
CA ASP A 51 -12.81 8.73 -70.27
C ASP A 51 -11.31 8.38 -70.14
N GLU A 52 -10.86 7.30 -70.77
CA GLU A 52 -9.51 6.71 -70.67
C GLU A 52 -8.33 7.67 -70.93
N ARG A 53 -8.60 8.76 -71.67
CA ARG A 53 -7.62 9.80 -72.01
C ARG A 53 -7.88 11.12 -71.29
N GLY A 54 -8.94 11.15 -70.49
CA GLY A 54 -9.39 12.31 -69.75
C GLY A 54 -8.60 12.52 -68.47
N THR A 55 -8.33 13.77 -68.15
CA THR A 55 -7.81 14.21 -66.86
C THR A 55 -8.60 15.43 -66.41
N THR A 56 -9.12 15.38 -65.20
CA THR A 56 -9.74 16.53 -64.53
C THR A 56 -8.86 16.97 -63.38
N ASN A 57 -8.69 18.27 -63.17
CA ASN A 57 -8.01 18.83 -62.01
C ASN A 57 -8.92 19.83 -61.30
N ASN A 58 -8.96 19.77 -59.97
CA ASN A 58 -9.71 20.69 -59.10
C ASN A 58 -11.21 20.75 -59.42
N THR A 59 -11.83 19.61 -59.78
CA THR A 59 -13.26 19.56 -60.06
C THR A 59 -14.06 19.79 -58.78
N HIS A 60 -15.06 20.67 -58.82
CA HIS A 60 -15.99 20.90 -57.72
C HIS A 60 -17.35 20.29 -58.03
N ILE A 61 -17.70 19.19 -57.36
CA ILE A 61 -18.94 18.45 -57.59
C ILE A 61 -19.96 18.88 -56.54
N ILE A 62 -21.08 19.46 -56.97
CA ILE A 62 -22.08 20.09 -56.10
C ILE A 62 -23.49 19.58 -56.39
N ASN A 63 -24.44 19.82 -55.48
CA ASN A 63 -25.88 19.60 -55.69
C ASN A 63 -26.25 18.17 -56.10
N HIS A 64 -26.61 17.91 -57.36
CA HIS A 64 -26.86 16.56 -57.90
C HIS A 64 -25.85 16.18 -58.98
N GLY A 65 -24.73 16.91 -59.05
CA GLY A 65 -23.64 16.64 -59.96
C GLY A 65 -23.01 15.28 -59.71
N ARG A 66 -22.66 14.60 -60.80
CA ARG A 66 -22.02 13.29 -60.78
C ARG A 66 -20.82 13.27 -61.72
N GLN A 67 -19.64 12.98 -61.20
CA GLN A 67 -18.45 12.72 -62.01
C GLN A 67 -18.21 11.21 -62.14
N GLU A 68 -18.23 10.69 -63.36
CA GLU A 68 -17.93 9.29 -63.69
C GLU A 68 -16.50 9.18 -64.23
N VAL A 69 -15.57 8.75 -63.39
CA VAL A 69 -14.16 8.53 -63.75
C VAL A 69 -13.99 7.09 -64.25
N TYR A 70 -14.09 6.90 -65.56
CA TYR A 70 -14.11 5.62 -66.26
C TYR A 70 -12.84 5.46 -67.10
N GLY A 71 -11.82 4.82 -66.53
CA GLY A 71 -10.48 4.70 -67.13
C GLY A 71 -9.66 6.00 -67.15
N GLY A 72 -10.27 7.14 -66.86
CA GLY A 72 -9.61 8.44 -66.77
C GLY A 72 -9.02 8.76 -65.39
N ILE A 73 -8.51 9.98 -65.24
CA ILE A 73 -7.89 10.48 -64.01
C ILE A 73 -8.63 11.73 -63.49
N SER A 74 -8.89 11.78 -62.19
CA SER A 74 -9.47 12.94 -61.49
C SER A 74 -8.59 13.35 -60.33
N ASN A 75 -8.03 14.56 -60.36
CA ASN A 75 -7.10 15.07 -59.35
C ASN A 75 -7.74 16.20 -58.55
N SER A 76 -7.60 16.13 -57.22
CA SER A 76 -7.96 17.20 -56.29
C SER A 76 -9.43 17.62 -56.37
N SER A 77 -10.31 16.67 -56.67
CA SER A 77 -11.75 16.91 -56.71
C SER A 77 -12.31 17.18 -55.32
N ILE A 78 -13.26 18.12 -55.21
CA ILE A 78 -14.01 18.40 -53.99
C ILE A 78 -15.45 17.98 -54.22
N ILE A 79 -15.96 17.09 -53.37
CA ILE A 79 -17.34 16.58 -53.43
C ILE A 79 -18.16 17.20 -52.29
N GLU A 80 -18.96 18.20 -52.62
CA GLU A 80 -19.84 18.86 -51.66
C GLU A 80 -21.11 18.04 -51.42
N THR A 81 -21.92 18.49 -50.47
CA THR A 81 -23.22 17.91 -50.15
C THR A 81 -24.08 17.68 -51.41
N GLY A 82 -24.48 16.42 -51.59
CA GLY A 82 -25.30 15.95 -52.72
C GLY A 82 -24.51 15.56 -53.98
N GLY A 83 -23.27 16.00 -54.13
CA GLY A 83 -22.39 15.59 -55.22
C GLY A 83 -21.95 14.14 -55.11
N GLU A 84 -21.69 13.49 -56.25
CA GLU A 84 -21.21 12.11 -56.33
C GLU A 84 -20.00 11.98 -57.29
N GLN A 85 -18.99 11.23 -56.88
CA GLN A 85 -17.92 10.77 -57.76
C GLN A 85 -17.96 9.24 -57.84
N LEU A 86 -18.03 8.70 -59.05
CA LEU A 86 -18.00 7.28 -59.33
C LEU A 86 -16.69 6.95 -60.05
N VAL A 87 -15.88 6.04 -59.50
CA VAL A 87 -14.58 5.65 -60.05
C VAL A 87 -14.66 4.18 -60.44
N SER A 88 -14.44 3.86 -61.71
CA SER A 88 -14.53 2.49 -62.22
C SER A 88 -13.63 2.26 -63.43
N ILE A 89 -13.50 1.00 -63.82
CA ILE A 89 -12.75 0.57 -65.00
C ILE A 89 -13.50 0.88 -66.31
N HIS A 90 -12.76 1.20 -67.37
CA HIS A 90 -13.26 1.24 -68.74
C HIS A 90 -12.21 0.66 -69.69
N ALA A 91 -12.63 -0.26 -70.55
CA ALA A 91 -11.77 -0.96 -71.53
C ALA A 91 -10.41 -1.43 -70.95
N ASP A 92 -10.44 -2.12 -69.81
CA ASP A 92 -9.26 -2.63 -69.10
C ASP A 92 -8.31 -1.55 -68.52
N ILE A 93 -8.74 -0.29 -68.52
CA ILE A 93 -8.03 0.84 -67.91
C ILE A 93 -8.77 1.24 -66.63
N ASN A 94 -8.05 1.20 -65.51
CA ASN A 94 -8.58 1.57 -64.20
C ASN A 94 -8.83 3.08 -64.12
N GLY A 95 -10.02 3.49 -63.70
CA GLY A 95 -10.28 4.88 -63.32
C GLY A 95 -9.53 5.25 -62.04
N GLN A 96 -8.99 6.47 -61.97
CA GLN A 96 -8.18 6.94 -60.84
C GLN A 96 -8.69 8.26 -60.28
N ALA A 97 -8.94 8.31 -58.96
CA ALA A 97 -9.22 9.54 -58.23
C ALA A 97 -8.08 9.82 -57.23
N ASN A 98 -7.44 10.98 -57.34
CA ASN A 98 -6.29 11.36 -56.52
C ASN A 98 -6.64 12.59 -55.68
N ASN A 99 -6.31 12.55 -54.38
CA ASN A 99 -6.47 13.66 -53.44
C ASN A 99 -7.89 14.25 -53.40
N THR A 100 -8.90 13.39 -53.50
CA THR A 100 -10.29 13.82 -53.44
C THR A 100 -10.64 14.27 -52.02
N THR A 101 -11.31 15.41 -51.88
CA THR A 101 -11.86 15.87 -50.59
C THR A 101 -13.37 15.67 -50.59
N ILE A 102 -13.90 14.91 -49.64
CA ILE A 102 -15.35 14.72 -49.45
C ILE A 102 -15.81 15.67 -48.34
N ASN A 103 -16.72 16.58 -48.68
CA ASN A 103 -17.32 17.56 -47.79
C ASN A 103 -18.85 17.45 -47.81
N GLY A 104 -19.36 16.29 -47.41
CA GLY A 104 -20.78 15.98 -47.31
C GLY A 104 -21.35 15.23 -48.52
N GLY A 105 -20.55 15.09 -49.58
CA GLY A 105 -20.89 14.30 -50.77
C GLY A 105 -20.58 12.80 -50.63
N ARG A 106 -20.56 12.12 -51.79
CA ARG A 106 -20.28 10.68 -51.90
C ARG A 106 -19.17 10.39 -52.91
N GLN A 107 -18.22 9.53 -52.53
CA GLN A 107 -17.31 8.87 -53.47
C GLN A 107 -17.63 7.38 -53.50
N SER A 108 -17.81 6.80 -54.68
CA SER A 108 -18.04 5.37 -54.92
C SER A 108 -16.91 4.82 -55.76
N ILE A 109 -16.15 3.87 -55.22
CA ILE A 109 -15.02 3.21 -55.86
C ILE A 109 -15.47 1.79 -56.19
N GLU A 110 -15.76 1.56 -57.47
CA GLU A 110 -16.30 0.32 -57.99
C GLU A 110 -15.18 -0.61 -58.48
N TYR A 111 -15.57 -1.74 -59.07
CA TYR A 111 -14.64 -2.69 -59.68
C TYR A 111 -13.61 -2.00 -60.61
N GLY A 112 -12.32 -2.22 -60.32
CA GLY A 112 -11.19 -1.64 -61.04
C GLY A 112 -11.00 -0.12 -60.86
N GLY A 113 -11.80 0.52 -60.02
CA GLY A 113 -11.58 1.90 -59.58
C GLY A 113 -10.49 1.97 -58.50
N ILE A 114 -9.66 3.01 -58.57
CA ILE A 114 -8.60 3.28 -57.60
C ILE A 114 -8.76 4.71 -57.08
N SER A 115 -8.79 4.86 -55.75
CA SER A 115 -8.71 6.18 -55.10
C SER A 115 -7.45 6.26 -54.24
N THR A 116 -6.74 7.39 -54.28
CA THR A 116 -5.51 7.60 -53.49
C THR A 116 -5.56 8.96 -52.78
N GLY A 117 -5.30 8.98 -51.48
CA GLY A 117 -5.20 10.21 -50.69
C GLY A 117 -6.54 10.91 -50.44
N THR A 118 -7.67 10.17 -50.41
CA THR A 118 -8.97 10.77 -50.12
C THR A 118 -9.02 11.34 -48.71
N ILE A 119 -9.47 12.59 -48.55
CA ILE A 119 -9.75 13.20 -47.24
C ILE A 119 -11.27 13.27 -47.06
N ILE A 120 -11.80 12.64 -46.01
CA ILE A 120 -13.21 12.73 -45.64
C ILE A 120 -13.33 13.73 -44.48
N GLU A 121 -13.73 14.96 -44.80
CA GLU A 121 -14.08 15.98 -43.81
C GLU A 121 -15.50 15.73 -43.29
N SER A 122 -16.42 15.35 -44.18
CA SER A 122 -17.76 14.85 -43.89
C SER A 122 -18.31 14.05 -45.08
N GLY A 123 -19.45 13.38 -44.95
CA GLY A 123 -20.02 12.56 -46.04
C GLY A 123 -19.52 11.11 -46.05
N ASN A 124 -19.51 10.47 -47.23
CA ASN A 124 -19.26 9.03 -47.33
C ASN A 124 -18.31 8.64 -48.48
N GLN A 125 -17.39 7.73 -48.21
CA GLN A 125 -16.67 6.95 -49.21
C GLN A 125 -17.19 5.51 -49.19
N TYR A 126 -17.50 4.95 -50.35
CA TYR A 126 -17.86 3.55 -50.54
C TYR A 126 -16.80 2.87 -51.41
N VAL A 127 -16.24 1.77 -50.91
CA VAL A 127 -15.30 0.93 -51.66
C VAL A 127 -15.97 -0.42 -51.89
N HIS A 128 -16.52 -0.60 -53.08
CA HIS A 128 -17.25 -1.80 -53.45
C HIS A 128 -16.30 -2.90 -53.93
N LYS A 129 -16.87 -4.07 -54.24
CA LYS A 129 -16.13 -5.27 -54.64
C LYS A 129 -15.19 -5.00 -55.82
N GLY A 130 -13.90 -5.25 -55.60
CA GLY A 130 -12.83 -5.04 -56.59
C GLY A 130 -12.39 -3.57 -56.77
N GLY A 131 -12.93 -2.64 -55.99
CA GLY A 131 -12.42 -1.28 -55.84
C GLY A 131 -11.29 -1.20 -54.81
N THR A 132 -10.38 -0.24 -54.99
CA THR A 132 -9.24 -0.02 -54.09
C THR A 132 -9.16 1.43 -53.61
N SER A 133 -9.01 1.65 -52.31
CA SER A 133 -8.73 2.96 -51.72
C SER A 133 -7.39 2.94 -50.98
N ASN A 134 -6.51 3.90 -51.25
CA ASN A 134 -5.22 4.03 -50.60
C ASN A 134 -5.14 5.35 -49.85
N ASP A 135 -4.59 5.32 -48.64
CA ASP A 135 -4.24 6.49 -47.82
C ASP A 135 -5.44 7.41 -47.53
N THR A 136 -6.62 6.83 -47.32
CA THR A 136 -7.81 7.59 -46.91
C THR A 136 -7.59 8.17 -45.50
N THR A 137 -7.80 9.48 -45.33
CA THR A 137 -7.85 10.14 -44.01
C THR A 137 -9.28 10.52 -43.66
N ILE A 138 -9.79 10.01 -42.54
CA ILE A 138 -11.16 10.24 -42.07
C ILE A 138 -11.13 11.22 -40.88
N LYS A 139 -11.42 12.50 -41.13
CA LYS A 139 -11.57 13.53 -40.09
C LYS A 139 -13.01 13.69 -39.63
N GLY A 140 -13.96 13.30 -40.47
CA GLY A 140 -15.38 13.17 -40.18
C GLY A 140 -16.05 12.22 -41.17
N GLY A 141 -17.36 12.03 -41.06
CA GLY A 141 -18.10 11.14 -41.96
C GLY A 141 -17.72 9.66 -41.82
N THR A 142 -17.90 8.88 -42.89
CA THR A 142 -17.67 7.42 -42.90
C THR A 142 -16.95 6.94 -44.15
N SER A 143 -15.98 6.03 -43.99
CA SER A 143 -15.50 5.18 -45.09
C SER A 143 -16.07 3.78 -44.94
N ARG A 144 -16.75 3.28 -45.97
CA ARG A 144 -17.44 1.99 -45.96
C ARG A 144 -16.84 1.06 -47.01
N ILE A 145 -16.24 -0.03 -46.56
CA ILE A 145 -15.57 -1.04 -47.39
C ILE A 145 -16.51 -2.24 -47.51
N GLU A 146 -17.09 -2.45 -48.69
CA GLU A 146 -18.07 -3.50 -49.00
C GLU A 146 -17.51 -4.47 -50.05
N GLY A 147 -16.74 -5.46 -49.60
CA GLY A 147 -16.05 -6.41 -50.48
C GLY A 147 -14.85 -5.84 -51.27
N GLY A 148 -14.55 -4.55 -51.11
CA GLY A 148 -13.38 -3.88 -51.68
C GLY A 148 -12.15 -3.94 -50.77
N THR A 149 -11.12 -3.17 -51.12
CA THR A 149 -9.85 -3.09 -50.37
C THR A 149 -9.51 -1.65 -49.98
N ALA A 150 -9.11 -1.43 -48.72
CA ALA A 150 -8.53 -0.15 -48.29
C ALA A 150 -7.18 -0.31 -47.58
N ASN A 151 -6.17 0.45 -48.02
CA ASN A 151 -4.81 0.40 -47.48
C ASN A 151 -4.46 1.74 -46.82
N GLY A 152 -3.80 1.72 -45.66
CA GLY A 152 -3.24 2.93 -45.04
C GLY A 152 -4.29 3.93 -44.54
N THR A 153 -5.47 3.46 -44.14
CA THR A 153 -6.53 4.37 -43.66
C THR A 153 -6.15 4.97 -42.29
N ILE A 154 -6.32 6.28 -42.12
CA ILE A 154 -6.18 6.99 -40.83
C ILE A 154 -7.56 7.47 -40.39
N ILE A 155 -8.00 7.07 -39.20
CA ILE A 155 -9.27 7.51 -38.59
C ILE A 155 -8.95 8.50 -37.48
N ASP A 156 -9.35 9.77 -37.64
CA ASP A 156 -9.02 10.88 -36.72
C ASP A 156 -10.24 11.65 -36.18
N GLY A 157 -11.43 11.47 -36.80
CA GLY A 157 -12.68 11.94 -36.21
C GLY A 157 -13.95 11.17 -36.62
N GLY A 158 -14.03 10.56 -37.80
CA GLY A 158 -15.19 9.79 -38.25
C GLY A 158 -15.17 8.30 -37.84
N SER A 159 -15.65 7.43 -38.74
CA SER A 159 -15.56 5.98 -38.57
C SER A 159 -15.24 5.24 -39.88
N GLN A 160 -14.65 4.05 -39.77
CA GLN A 160 -14.54 3.10 -40.88
C GLN A 160 -15.42 1.89 -40.62
N ARG A 161 -16.20 1.48 -41.62
CA ARG A 161 -17.04 0.28 -41.56
C ARG A 161 -16.61 -0.70 -42.65
N VAL A 162 -16.19 -1.90 -42.26
CA VAL A 162 -15.76 -2.97 -43.16
C VAL A 162 -16.76 -4.10 -43.06
N THR A 163 -17.36 -4.47 -44.18
CA THR A 163 -18.45 -5.44 -44.23
C THR A 163 -18.38 -6.27 -45.50
N THR A 164 -19.07 -7.40 -45.49
CA THR A 164 -19.35 -8.20 -46.70
C THR A 164 -18.06 -8.60 -47.40
N GLN A 165 -17.16 -9.26 -46.65
CA GLN A 165 -15.83 -9.69 -47.13
C GLN A 165 -14.90 -8.54 -47.55
N GLY A 166 -15.05 -7.35 -46.95
CA GLY A 166 -14.12 -6.24 -47.15
C GLY A 166 -12.75 -6.54 -46.55
N HIS A 167 -11.70 -5.98 -47.14
CA HIS A 167 -10.33 -6.07 -46.64
C HIS A 167 -9.76 -4.70 -46.33
N VAL A 168 -9.16 -4.55 -45.14
CA VAL A 168 -8.42 -3.34 -44.78
C VAL A 168 -7.04 -3.71 -44.26
N ASP A 169 -6.04 -2.96 -44.71
CA ASP A 169 -4.65 -3.13 -44.28
C ASP A 169 -4.08 -1.81 -43.75
N SER A 170 -3.26 -1.90 -42.71
CA SER A 170 -2.49 -0.78 -42.16
C SER A 170 -3.37 0.38 -41.69
N THR A 171 -4.54 0.07 -41.09
CA THR A 171 -5.43 1.10 -40.53
C THR A 171 -4.90 1.63 -39.20
N THR A 172 -4.88 2.95 -39.03
CA THR A 172 -4.61 3.62 -37.75
C THR A 172 -5.88 4.22 -37.17
N ILE A 173 -6.24 3.82 -35.95
CA ILE A 173 -7.45 4.26 -35.24
C ILE A 173 -7.03 5.18 -34.08
N ASN A 174 -7.18 6.50 -34.23
CA ASN A 174 -6.80 7.46 -33.19
C ASN A 174 -7.85 7.56 -32.07
N LYS A 175 -7.61 8.47 -31.12
CA LYS A 175 -8.40 8.60 -29.91
C LYS A 175 -9.89 8.88 -30.19
N SER A 176 -10.76 8.17 -29.48
CA SER A 176 -12.22 8.40 -29.48
C SER A 176 -12.94 8.17 -30.82
N VAL A 177 -12.32 7.44 -31.76
CA VAL A 177 -12.96 7.01 -33.02
C VAL A 177 -13.05 5.49 -33.13
N SER A 178 -13.76 4.99 -34.16
CA SER A 178 -14.00 3.55 -34.32
C SER A 178 -13.76 2.98 -35.73
N GLN A 179 -13.35 1.72 -35.75
CA GLN A 179 -13.39 0.83 -36.90
C GLN A 179 -14.30 -0.36 -36.57
N ASP A 180 -15.32 -0.59 -37.40
CA ASP A 180 -16.24 -1.72 -37.27
C ASP A 180 -15.95 -2.76 -38.37
N ILE A 181 -15.54 -3.97 -38.00
CA ILE A 181 -15.23 -5.09 -38.91
C ILE A 181 -16.30 -6.17 -38.75
N THR A 182 -17.05 -6.45 -39.82
CA THR A 182 -18.24 -7.33 -39.76
C THR A 182 -18.37 -8.27 -40.96
N GLN A 183 -19.18 -9.32 -40.85
CA GLN A 183 -19.65 -10.17 -41.97
C GLN A 183 -18.52 -10.77 -42.82
N GLY A 184 -17.62 -11.53 -42.18
CA GLY A 184 -16.54 -12.26 -42.86
C GLY A 184 -15.44 -11.36 -43.43
N SER A 185 -15.29 -10.15 -42.90
CA SER A 185 -14.25 -9.20 -43.32
C SER A 185 -12.89 -9.51 -42.68
N LEU A 186 -11.83 -8.91 -43.23
CA LEU A 186 -10.45 -9.08 -42.78
C LEU A 186 -9.79 -7.72 -42.54
N ALA A 187 -9.26 -7.50 -41.33
CA ALA A 187 -8.37 -6.37 -41.04
C ALA A 187 -6.95 -6.85 -40.69
N THR A 188 -5.94 -6.30 -41.34
CA THR A 188 -4.52 -6.62 -41.10
C THR A 188 -3.74 -5.37 -40.69
N ASN A 189 -2.67 -5.56 -39.92
CA ASN A 189 -1.72 -4.51 -39.55
C ASN A 189 -2.37 -3.28 -38.90
N THR A 190 -3.40 -3.49 -38.08
CA THR A 190 -4.16 -2.39 -37.47
C THR A 190 -3.43 -1.84 -36.25
N THR A 191 -3.30 -0.52 -36.14
CA THR A 191 -2.82 0.18 -34.93
C THR A 191 -3.97 0.90 -34.25
N ILE A 192 -4.27 0.52 -33.00
CA ILE A 192 -5.31 1.16 -32.18
C ILE A 192 -4.65 2.11 -31.17
N ASN A 193 -4.69 3.41 -31.45
CA ASN A 193 -4.01 4.47 -30.70
C ASN A 193 -5.02 5.34 -29.91
N GLY A 194 -5.68 4.74 -28.91
CA GLY A 194 -6.70 5.40 -28.10
C GLY A 194 -8.14 5.29 -28.63
N GLY A 195 -8.32 4.67 -29.79
CA GLY A 195 -9.63 4.41 -30.41
C GLY A 195 -10.16 3.01 -30.13
N ARG A 196 -11.17 2.59 -30.90
CA ARG A 196 -11.79 1.27 -30.77
C ARG A 196 -11.84 0.51 -32.10
N GLN A 197 -11.46 -0.76 -32.07
CA GLN A 197 -11.81 -1.74 -33.11
C GLN A 197 -12.90 -2.67 -32.59
N TYR A 198 -14.05 -2.72 -33.26
CA TYR A 198 -15.12 -3.66 -33.01
C TYR A 198 -15.12 -4.73 -34.09
N VAL A 199 -15.05 -6.01 -33.72
CA VAL A 199 -14.93 -7.14 -34.64
C VAL A 199 -16.06 -8.13 -34.39
N GLU A 200 -16.86 -8.43 -35.40
CA GLU A 200 -17.97 -9.38 -35.32
C GLU A 200 -18.00 -10.33 -36.53
N GLN A 201 -18.10 -11.63 -36.27
CA GLN A 201 -18.11 -12.69 -37.29
C GLN A 201 -17.02 -12.51 -38.38
N SER A 202 -15.82 -12.11 -37.96
CA SER A 202 -14.74 -11.66 -38.85
C SER A 202 -13.36 -12.10 -38.32
N THR A 203 -12.30 -11.78 -39.08
CA THR A 203 -10.91 -12.05 -38.68
C THR A 203 -10.10 -10.77 -38.64
N VAL A 204 -9.26 -10.62 -37.62
CA VAL A 204 -8.26 -9.56 -37.51
C VAL A 204 -6.88 -10.17 -37.24
N GLU A 205 -5.86 -9.66 -37.91
CA GLU A 205 -4.49 -10.18 -37.82
C GLU A 205 -3.49 -9.04 -37.61
N THR A 206 -2.44 -9.29 -36.83
CA THR A 206 -1.36 -8.31 -36.58
C THR A 206 -1.92 -6.98 -36.07
N THR A 207 -2.53 -7.00 -34.88
CA THR A 207 -3.09 -5.80 -34.26
C THR A 207 -2.18 -5.31 -33.14
N THR A 208 -1.83 -4.02 -33.14
CA THR A 208 -1.15 -3.35 -32.03
C THR A 208 -2.12 -2.45 -31.29
N ILE A 209 -2.36 -2.73 -30.00
CA ILE A 209 -3.26 -1.96 -29.15
C ILE A 209 -2.44 -1.12 -28.17
N LYS A 210 -2.39 0.19 -28.40
CA LYS A 210 -1.64 1.14 -27.57
C LYS A 210 -2.47 1.64 -26.39
N ASN A 211 -1.85 2.44 -25.53
CA ASN A 211 -2.49 3.06 -24.37
C ASN A 211 -3.86 3.70 -24.68
N GLY A 212 -4.89 3.26 -23.96
CA GLY A 212 -6.28 3.70 -24.14
C GLY A 212 -6.99 3.14 -25.37
N GLY A 213 -6.31 2.34 -26.21
CA GLY A 213 -6.91 1.62 -27.32
C GLY A 213 -7.68 0.40 -26.85
N GLU A 214 -8.73 0.05 -27.59
CA GLU A 214 -9.62 -1.06 -27.27
C GLU A 214 -9.92 -1.91 -28.50
N GLN A 215 -9.70 -3.22 -28.41
CA GLN A 215 -10.19 -4.21 -29.38
C GLN A 215 -11.28 -5.05 -28.72
N ARG A 216 -12.48 -5.05 -29.29
CA ARG A 216 -13.59 -5.93 -28.86
C ARG A 216 -13.88 -6.95 -29.93
N VAL A 217 -13.77 -8.22 -29.58
CA VAL A 217 -13.89 -9.35 -30.50
C VAL A 217 -15.14 -10.15 -30.11
N TYR A 218 -16.05 -10.36 -31.06
CA TYR A 218 -17.32 -11.09 -30.90
C TYR A 218 -17.46 -12.17 -31.98
N GLU A 219 -17.66 -13.43 -31.59
CA GLU A 219 -17.79 -14.57 -32.53
C GLU A 219 -16.72 -14.57 -33.63
N SER A 220 -15.51 -14.13 -33.29
CA SER A 220 -14.46 -13.75 -34.27
C SER A 220 -13.10 -14.35 -33.91
N ARG A 221 -12.14 -14.16 -34.82
CA ARG A 221 -10.75 -14.60 -34.68
C ARG A 221 -9.82 -13.40 -34.61
N ALA A 222 -9.00 -13.32 -33.57
CA ALA A 222 -7.90 -12.36 -33.47
C ALA A 222 -6.56 -13.11 -33.47
N LEU A 223 -5.67 -12.78 -34.40
CA LEU A 223 -4.35 -13.40 -34.54
C LEU A 223 -3.26 -12.35 -34.35
N ASP A 224 -2.17 -12.74 -33.69
CA ASP A 224 -0.95 -11.94 -33.55
C ASP A 224 -1.24 -10.54 -32.98
N THR A 225 -1.77 -10.51 -31.75
CA THR A 225 -2.12 -9.25 -31.08
C THR A 225 -1.02 -8.83 -30.10
N THR A 226 -0.57 -7.59 -30.20
CA THR A 226 0.36 -6.95 -29.26
C THR A 226 -0.36 -5.88 -28.46
N ILE A 227 -0.38 -6.00 -27.13
CA ILE A 227 -1.10 -5.09 -26.23
C ILE A 227 -0.10 -4.28 -25.40
N GLU A 228 0.03 -2.99 -25.69
CA GLU A 228 0.97 -2.03 -25.09
C GLU A 228 0.20 -0.90 -24.39
N GLY A 229 -0.41 -1.19 -23.25
CA GLY A 229 -1.21 -0.21 -22.48
C GLY A 229 -2.71 -0.17 -22.80
N GLY A 230 -3.16 -0.89 -23.84
CA GLY A 230 -4.56 -0.98 -24.23
C GLY A 230 -5.28 -2.23 -23.70
N THR A 231 -6.48 -2.49 -24.22
CA THR A 231 -7.30 -3.65 -23.83
C THR A 231 -7.76 -4.46 -25.04
N GLN A 232 -7.59 -5.77 -24.98
CA GLN A 232 -8.30 -6.73 -25.84
C GLN A 232 -9.37 -7.44 -25.01
N SER A 233 -10.61 -7.45 -25.49
CA SER A 233 -11.72 -8.20 -24.88
C SER A 233 -12.26 -9.23 -25.85
N LEU A 234 -12.13 -10.51 -25.50
CA LEU A 234 -12.71 -11.63 -26.24
C LEU A 234 -14.07 -11.95 -25.63
N ASN A 235 -15.11 -11.81 -26.45
CA ASN A 235 -16.49 -11.98 -26.04
C ASN A 235 -17.18 -13.01 -26.94
N SER A 236 -18.17 -13.74 -26.41
CA SER A 236 -19.12 -14.56 -27.18
C SER A 236 -18.44 -15.48 -28.19
N LYS A 237 -17.85 -16.59 -27.73
CA LYS A 237 -17.23 -17.63 -28.59
C LYS A 237 -16.07 -17.11 -29.45
N SER A 238 -15.41 -16.04 -29.03
CA SER A 238 -14.26 -15.51 -29.75
C SER A 238 -13.02 -16.34 -29.50
N THR A 239 -12.10 -16.29 -30.45
CA THR A 239 -10.80 -16.95 -30.35
C THR A 239 -9.68 -15.95 -30.56
N ALA A 240 -8.64 -16.01 -29.73
CA ALA A 240 -7.37 -15.33 -29.95
C ALA A 240 -6.23 -16.32 -30.05
N LYS A 241 -5.20 -16.00 -30.85
CA LYS A 241 -3.95 -16.75 -30.87
C LYS A 241 -2.75 -15.82 -30.98
N ASN A 242 -1.65 -16.18 -30.31
CA ASN A 242 -0.40 -15.41 -30.26
C ASN A 242 -0.63 -13.99 -29.72
N THR A 243 -1.02 -13.90 -28.45
CA THR A 243 -1.20 -12.60 -27.79
C THR A 243 0.00 -12.26 -26.92
N GLN A 244 0.60 -11.10 -27.13
CA GLN A 244 1.65 -10.55 -26.27
C GLN A 244 1.09 -9.39 -25.45
N ILE A 245 1.24 -9.45 -24.13
CA ILE A 245 0.68 -8.47 -23.19
C ILE A 245 1.84 -7.79 -22.46
N TYR A 246 2.10 -6.53 -22.80
CA TYR A 246 3.12 -5.69 -22.18
C TYR A 246 2.54 -4.82 -21.06
N SER A 247 3.41 -4.05 -20.41
CA SER A 247 3.06 -3.18 -19.28
C SER A 247 1.84 -2.29 -19.57
N GLY A 248 0.85 -2.35 -18.67
CA GLY A 248 -0.43 -1.63 -18.79
C GLY A 248 -1.41 -2.26 -19.77
N GLY A 249 -1.00 -3.25 -20.56
CA GLY A 249 -1.86 -4.01 -21.45
C GLY A 249 -2.73 -4.99 -20.70
N THR A 250 -3.95 -5.22 -21.17
CA THR A 250 -4.89 -6.19 -20.60
C THR A 250 -5.53 -7.06 -21.68
N GLN A 251 -5.49 -8.38 -21.53
CA GLN A 251 -6.38 -9.29 -22.24
C GLN A 251 -7.47 -9.80 -21.29
N ILE A 252 -8.73 -9.69 -21.70
CA ILE A 252 -9.89 -10.22 -21.00
C ILE A 252 -10.47 -11.36 -21.83
N VAL A 253 -10.61 -12.54 -21.23
CA VAL A 253 -11.21 -13.73 -21.85
C VAL A 253 -12.49 -14.09 -21.12
N ASP A 254 -13.64 -13.89 -21.78
CA ASP A 254 -14.94 -14.22 -21.20
C ASP A 254 -15.20 -15.73 -21.10
N ASN A 255 -16.29 -16.10 -20.42
CA ASN A 255 -16.65 -17.48 -20.14
C ASN A 255 -17.06 -18.34 -21.34
N THR A 256 -17.02 -17.78 -22.54
CA THR A 256 -17.33 -18.51 -23.77
C THR A 256 -16.19 -18.47 -24.78
N SER A 257 -15.13 -17.72 -24.49
CA SER A 257 -14.04 -17.44 -25.42
C SER A 257 -12.76 -18.21 -25.06
N THR A 258 -11.88 -18.29 -26.06
CA THR A 258 -10.60 -19.01 -25.95
C THR A 258 -9.44 -18.13 -26.40
N SER A 259 -8.35 -18.11 -25.66
CA SER A 259 -7.05 -17.56 -26.07
C SER A 259 -6.01 -18.67 -26.05
N ASP A 260 -5.14 -18.74 -27.05
CA ASP A 260 -4.07 -19.75 -27.13
C ASP A 260 -2.73 -19.09 -27.47
N VAL A 261 -1.64 -19.57 -26.85
CA VAL A 261 -0.29 -18.98 -26.96
C VAL A 261 -0.32 -17.51 -26.51
N ILE A 262 -0.14 -17.33 -25.19
CA ILE A 262 -0.16 -16.02 -24.55
C ILE A 262 1.17 -15.79 -23.86
N GLU A 263 1.80 -14.64 -24.10
CA GLU A 263 2.96 -14.18 -23.36
C GLU A 263 2.57 -12.95 -22.54
N VAL A 264 2.71 -13.05 -21.23
CA VAL A 264 2.41 -11.94 -20.31
C VAL A 264 3.71 -11.45 -19.71
N TYR A 265 4.06 -10.20 -20.01
CA TYR A 265 5.26 -9.54 -19.51
C TYR A 265 4.97 -8.72 -18.25
N SER A 266 6.02 -8.16 -17.65
CA SER A 266 5.92 -7.36 -16.43
C SER A 266 4.90 -6.23 -16.54
N GLY A 267 3.92 -6.22 -15.64
CA GLY A 267 2.81 -5.25 -15.63
C GLY A 267 1.72 -5.46 -16.68
N GLY A 268 1.82 -6.50 -17.52
CA GLY A 268 0.73 -6.96 -18.38
C GLY A 268 -0.27 -7.81 -17.58
N VAL A 269 -1.55 -7.72 -17.95
CA VAL A 269 -2.65 -8.40 -17.26
C VAL A 269 -3.34 -9.41 -18.16
N LEU A 270 -3.42 -10.65 -17.71
CA LEU A 270 -4.31 -11.67 -18.25
C LEU A 270 -5.46 -11.90 -17.26
N ASP A 271 -6.69 -11.55 -17.68
CA ASP A 271 -7.91 -11.73 -16.89
C ASP A 271 -8.79 -12.80 -17.55
N VAL A 272 -8.93 -13.94 -16.87
CA VAL A 272 -9.69 -15.10 -17.36
C VAL A 272 -10.75 -15.47 -16.34
N SER A 273 -12.00 -15.14 -16.67
CA SER A 273 -13.16 -15.34 -15.80
C SER A 273 -14.16 -16.30 -16.45
N GLY A 274 -13.93 -17.60 -16.26
CA GLY A 274 -14.74 -18.70 -16.82
C GLY A 274 -14.34 -19.13 -18.23
N GLY A 275 -13.40 -18.42 -18.88
CA GLY A 275 -12.93 -18.69 -20.23
C GLY A 275 -11.84 -19.75 -20.31
N THR A 276 -11.25 -19.92 -21.50
CA THR A 276 -10.09 -20.80 -21.73
C THR A 276 -8.86 -20.01 -22.17
N ALA A 277 -7.73 -20.14 -21.47
CA ALA A 277 -6.44 -19.59 -21.87
C ALA A 277 -5.34 -20.66 -21.79
N THR A 278 -4.79 -21.09 -22.92
CA THR A 278 -3.81 -22.19 -22.96
C THR A 278 -2.45 -21.73 -23.48
N ASN A 279 -1.39 -22.45 -23.10
CA ASN A 279 -0.02 -22.12 -23.46
C ASN A 279 0.38 -20.70 -23.01
N VAL A 280 0.01 -20.37 -21.76
CA VAL A 280 0.39 -19.12 -21.12
C VAL A 280 1.86 -19.18 -20.68
N THR A 281 2.64 -18.19 -21.04
CA THR A 281 3.96 -17.92 -20.47
C THR A 281 3.85 -16.70 -19.59
N GLN A 282 3.87 -16.91 -18.28
CA GLN A 282 3.83 -15.86 -17.27
C GLN A 282 5.27 -15.46 -16.91
N HIS A 283 5.75 -14.33 -17.43
CA HIS A 283 7.05 -13.78 -17.05
C HIS A 283 7.00 -13.10 -15.69
N ASP A 284 8.17 -12.86 -15.10
CA ASP A 284 8.30 -12.17 -13.82
C ASP A 284 7.58 -10.81 -13.83
N GLY A 285 6.70 -10.65 -12.85
CA GLY A 285 5.90 -9.47 -12.62
C GLY A 285 4.66 -9.35 -13.51
N ALA A 286 4.32 -10.40 -14.27
CA ALA A 286 3.04 -10.51 -14.96
C ALA A 286 1.88 -10.72 -13.99
N ILE A 287 0.70 -10.25 -14.38
CA ILE A 287 -0.50 -10.26 -13.54
C ILE A 287 -1.49 -11.26 -14.12
N LEU A 288 -1.74 -12.34 -13.38
CA LEU A 288 -2.82 -13.29 -13.67
C LEU A 288 -4.01 -13.04 -12.74
N LYS A 289 -5.19 -12.80 -13.30
CA LYS A 289 -6.46 -12.67 -12.57
C LYS A 289 -7.41 -13.75 -13.04
N THR A 290 -7.89 -14.58 -12.13
CA THR A 290 -8.70 -15.73 -12.52
C THR A 290 -9.45 -16.36 -11.33
N ASN A 291 -10.19 -17.42 -11.61
CA ASN A 291 -10.97 -18.17 -10.63
C ASN A 291 -11.07 -19.66 -11.02
N THR A 292 -11.59 -20.50 -10.13
CA THR A 292 -11.77 -21.93 -10.42
C THR A 292 -13.15 -22.30 -11.00
N ASN A 293 -14.03 -21.34 -11.29
CA ASN A 293 -15.40 -21.60 -11.74
C ASN A 293 -15.51 -21.66 -13.26
N GLY A 294 -15.51 -22.86 -13.84
CA GLY A 294 -15.63 -23.06 -15.30
C GLY A 294 -14.41 -22.61 -16.11
N THR A 295 -13.41 -22.04 -15.45
CA THR A 295 -12.17 -21.55 -16.07
C THR A 295 -11.21 -22.68 -16.41
N THR A 296 -10.57 -22.58 -17.57
CA THR A 296 -9.39 -23.37 -17.92
C THR A 296 -8.20 -22.46 -18.23
N VAL A 297 -7.14 -22.52 -17.44
CA VAL A 297 -5.88 -21.81 -17.71
C VAL A 297 -4.72 -22.80 -17.63
N SER A 298 -3.79 -22.80 -18.58
CA SER A 298 -2.60 -23.65 -18.48
C SER A 298 -1.38 -23.01 -19.10
N GLY A 299 -0.21 -23.28 -18.51
CA GLY A 299 1.00 -22.60 -18.93
C GLY A 299 2.22 -22.89 -18.07
N THR A 300 3.18 -21.98 -18.14
CA THR A 300 4.41 -21.97 -17.35
C THR A 300 4.61 -20.61 -16.69
N ASN A 301 5.17 -20.63 -15.49
CA ASN A 301 5.62 -19.46 -14.74
C ASN A 301 7.05 -19.72 -14.20
N SER A 302 7.59 -18.79 -13.41
CA SER A 302 8.93 -18.93 -12.83
C SER A 302 9.13 -20.16 -11.93
N GLU A 303 8.04 -20.78 -11.47
CA GLU A 303 7.99 -21.93 -10.57
C GLU A 303 7.63 -23.23 -11.32
N GLY A 304 7.56 -23.19 -12.66
CA GLY A 304 7.31 -24.34 -13.52
C GLY A 304 5.94 -24.33 -14.19
N ALA A 305 5.44 -25.51 -14.57
CA ALA A 305 4.13 -25.65 -15.18
C ALA A 305 3.02 -25.36 -14.16
N PHE A 306 1.96 -24.68 -14.58
CA PHE A 306 0.78 -24.42 -13.76
C PHE A 306 -0.51 -24.70 -14.55
N SER A 307 -1.59 -24.96 -13.83
CA SER A 307 -2.89 -25.15 -14.45
C SER A 307 -4.06 -24.77 -13.55
N ILE A 308 -5.17 -24.43 -14.17
CA ILE A 308 -6.49 -24.36 -13.59
C ILE A 308 -7.37 -25.15 -14.55
N HIS A 309 -7.91 -26.28 -14.09
CA HIS A 309 -8.78 -27.11 -14.91
C HIS A 309 -9.70 -27.93 -14.01
N ASN A 310 -10.96 -28.14 -14.44
CA ASN A 310 -11.97 -28.88 -13.67
C ASN A 310 -12.07 -28.43 -12.21
N HIS A 311 -12.08 -27.12 -11.97
CA HIS A 311 -12.14 -26.50 -10.63
C HIS A 311 -10.91 -26.72 -9.74
N VAL A 312 -9.79 -27.22 -10.29
CA VAL A 312 -8.53 -27.40 -9.56
C VAL A 312 -7.47 -26.48 -10.12
N ALA A 313 -6.94 -25.60 -9.26
CA ALA A 313 -5.74 -24.82 -9.51
C ALA A 313 -4.50 -25.57 -8.96
N ASP A 314 -3.42 -25.61 -9.73
CA ASP A 314 -2.14 -26.24 -9.35
C ASP A 314 -0.98 -25.33 -9.77
N ASN A 315 -0.08 -25.04 -8.84
CA ASN A 315 1.16 -24.27 -9.03
C ASN A 315 0.94 -22.84 -9.60
N VAL A 316 -0.21 -22.24 -9.32
CA VAL A 316 -0.52 -20.86 -9.75
C VAL A 316 0.37 -19.87 -9.01
N LEU A 317 0.99 -18.94 -9.74
CA LEU A 317 1.82 -17.85 -9.21
C LEU A 317 1.05 -16.53 -9.25
N LEU A 318 0.95 -15.85 -8.11
CA LEU A 318 0.22 -14.60 -7.94
C LEU A 318 1.17 -13.51 -7.42
N GLU A 319 1.35 -12.45 -8.21
CA GLU A 319 2.21 -11.31 -7.87
C GLU A 319 1.71 -10.02 -8.54
N ASN A 320 2.17 -8.85 -8.09
CA ASN A 320 1.89 -7.54 -8.70
C ASN A 320 0.40 -7.18 -8.87
N GLY A 321 -0.49 -7.74 -8.04
CA GLY A 321 -1.95 -7.59 -8.19
C GLY A 321 -2.63 -8.77 -8.86
N GLY A 322 -1.90 -9.87 -9.09
CA GLY A 322 -2.46 -11.16 -9.46
C GLY A 322 -3.46 -11.64 -8.41
N HIS A 323 -4.54 -12.25 -8.87
CA HIS A 323 -5.66 -12.65 -8.03
C HIS A 323 -6.21 -14.02 -8.43
N LEU A 324 -6.52 -14.85 -7.44
CA LEU A 324 -7.17 -16.14 -7.63
C LEU A 324 -8.32 -16.33 -6.64
N ASP A 325 -9.54 -16.46 -7.18
CA ASP A 325 -10.70 -16.93 -6.41
C ASP A 325 -10.84 -18.46 -6.51
N ILE A 326 -10.79 -19.15 -5.37
CA ILE A 326 -11.20 -20.55 -5.30
C ILE A 326 -12.68 -20.58 -4.96
N ASN A 327 -13.50 -20.85 -5.97
CA ASN A 327 -14.94 -20.91 -5.83
C ASN A 327 -15.39 -22.14 -5.02
N ALA A 328 -16.64 -22.14 -4.59
CA ALA A 328 -17.24 -23.27 -3.87
C ALA A 328 -16.98 -24.59 -4.60
N TYR A 329 -16.54 -25.60 -3.86
CA TYR A 329 -16.16 -26.93 -4.37
C TYR A 329 -14.91 -26.96 -5.26
N GLY A 330 -14.25 -25.82 -5.47
CA GLY A 330 -12.93 -25.75 -6.09
C GLY A 330 -11.80 -26.10 -5.12
N SER A 331 -10.64 -26.44 -5.68
CA SER A 331 -9.41 -26.73 -4.94
C SER A 331 -8.24 -25.96 -5.52
N ALA A 332 -7.29 -25.56 -4.67
CA ALA A 332 -5.98 -25.08 -5.06
C ALA A 332 -4.89 -25.91 -4.40
N ASN A 333 -3.84 -26.23 -5.15
CA ASN A 333 -2.65 -26.92 -4.66
C ASN A 333 -1.41 -26.11 -5.01
N LYS A 334 -0.50 -25.94 -4.04
CA LYS A 334 0.82 -25.33 -4.27
C LYS A 334 0.76 -23.94 -4.90
N THR A 335 -0.30 -23.17 -4.61
CA THR A 335 -0.37 -21.77 -5.04
C THR A 335 0.71 -20.97 -4.32
N ILE A 336 1.38 -20.07 -5.05
CA ILE A 336 2.45 -19.21 -4.55
C ILE A 336 1.97 -17.78 -4.66
N ILE A 337 1.94 -17.08 -3.51
CA ILE A 337 1.45 -15.71 -3.40
C ILE A 337 2.63 -14.83 -2.99
N LYS A 338 3.08 -13.95 -3.89
CA LYS A 338 4.17 -12.98 -3.67
C LYS A 338 3.60 -11.57 -3.46
N ASP A 339 4.46 -10.56 -3.48
CA ASP A 339 4.09 -9.16 -3.23
C ASP A 339 2.86 -8.72 -4.04
N LYS A 340 1.85 -8.19 -3.33
CA LYS A 340 0.54 -7.74 -3.87
C LYS A 340 -0.28 -8.84 -4.55
N GLY A 341 0.19 -10.08 -4.58
CA GLY A 341 -0.61 -11.23 -4.97
C GLY A 341 -1.68 -11.52 -3.92
N THR A 342 -2.85 -11.97 -4.36
CA THR A 342 -3.98 -12.24 -3.46
C THR A 342 -4.72 -13.51 -3.83
N MET A 343 -5.16 -14.27 -2.84
CA MET A 343 -5.97 -15.48 -3.04
C MET A 343 -7.17 -15.49 -2.09
N SER A 344 -8.36 -15.74 -2.63
CA SER A 344 -9.59 -15.91 -1.84
C SER A 344 -9.99 -17.38 -1.84
N VAL A 345 -10.07 -18.01 -0.67
CA VAL A 345 -10.64 -19.36 -0.52
C VAL A 345 -12.06 -19.22 -0.02
N LEU A 346 -13.04 -19.33 -0.93
CA LEU A 346 -14.45 -19.10 -0.59
C LEU A 346 -15.03 -20.27 0.22
N THR A 347 -16.23 -20.08 0.78
CA THR A 347 -16.94 -21.13 1.53
C THR A 347 -17.08 -22.41 0.70
N ASN A 348 -16.85 -23.56 1.34
CA ASN A 348 -16.80 -24.89 0.71
C ASN A 348 -15.66 -25.10 -0.32
N ALA A 349 -14.71 -24.16 -0.43
CA ALA A 349 -13.48 -24.34 -1.21
C ALA A 349 -12.35 -24.93 -0.36
N LYS A 350 -11.32 -25.45 -1.04
CA LYS A 350 -10.09 -25.97 -0.41
C LYS A 350 -8.83 -25.34 -1.00
N ALA A 351 -7.85 -25.05 -0.16
CA ALA A 351 -6.48 -24.76 -0.58
C ALA A 351 -5.52 -25.65 0.21
N ASP A 352 -4.54 -26.24 -0.47
CA ASP A 352 -3.50 -27.09 0.12
C ASP A 352 -2.11 -26.63 -0.28
N ALA A 353 -1.17 -26.70 0.66
CA ALA A 353 0.25 -26.40 0.45
C ALA A 353 0.50 -25.02 -0.17
N THR A 354 -0.32 -24.03 0.18
CA THR A 354 -0.15 -22.65 -0.30
C THR A 354 1.07 -21.99 0.36
N ARG A 355 1.91 -21.34 -0.43
CA ARG A 355 3.07 -20.58 0.05
C ARG A 355 2.80 -19.09 -0.08
N ILE A 356 2.86 -18.36 1.04
CA ILE A 356 2.59 -16.92 1.10
C ILE A 356 3.89 -16.19 1.47
N ASP A 357 4.54 -15.60 0.47
CA ASP A 357 5.77 -14.83 0.66
C ASP A 357 5.46 -13.37 1.06
N ASN A 358 6.51 -12.57 1.31
CA ASN A 358 6.40 -11.17 1.71
C ASN A 358 5.47 -10.35 0.80
N GLY A 359 4.48 -9.69 1.41
CA GLY A 359 3.47 -8.87 0.74
C GLY A 359 2.31 -9.65 0.10
N GLY A 360 2.37 -10.99 0.09
CA GLY A 360 1.26 -11.84 -0.35
C GLY A 360 0.17 -11.98 0.69
N VAL A 361 -1.08 -12.12 0.25
CA VAL A 361 -2.25 -12.25 1.13
C VAL A 361 -3.16 -13.41 0.71
N MET A 362 -3.58 -14.21 1.69
CA MET A 362 -4.60 -15.25 1.53
C MET A 362 -5.78 -14.99 2.48
N ASP A 363 -6.98 -14.84 1.93
CA ASP A 363 -8.23 -14.72 2.68
C ASP A 363 -9.00 -16.05 2.66
N VAL A 364 -9.31 -16.59 3.84
CA VAL A 364 -9.87 -17.93 4.00
C VAL A 364 -11.26 -17.87 4.63
N ALA A 365 -12.29 -18.21 3.85
CA ALA A 365 -13.66 -18.51 4.31
C ALA A 365 -14.05 -19.99 4.09
N GLY A 366 -13.22 -20.74 3.36
CA GLY A 366 -13.28 -22.19 3.21
C GLY A 366 -12.24 -22.92 4.07
N ASN A 367 -11.54 -23.90 3.50
CA ASN A 367 -10.52 -24.68 4.21
C ASN A 367 -9.13 -24.48 3.61
N ALA A 368 -8.14 -24.16 4.44
CA ALA A 368 -6.73 -24.09 4.06
C ALA A 368 -5.91 -25.12 4.85
N THR A 369 -5.13 -25.96 4.16
CA THR A 369 -4.26 -26.97 4.79
C THR A 369 -2.81 -26.76 4.42
N ASN A 370 -1.91 -27.03 5.36
CA ASN A 370 -0.46 -27.02 5.13
C ASN A 370 0.07 -25.70 4.56
N THR A 371 -0.52 -24.57 4.95
CA THR A 371 -0.10 -23.25 4.49
C THR A 371 1.26 -22.90 5.07
N ILE A 372 2.16 -22.37 4.24
CA ILE A 372 3.48 -21.89 4.64
C ILE A 372 3.50 -20.37 4.47
N ILE A 373 3.75 -19.63 5.55
CA ILE A 373 3.84 -18.16 5.53
C ILE A 373 5.31 -17.76 5.73
N ASN A 374 5.88 -17.08 4.72
CA ASN A 374 7.25 -16.59 4.66
C ASN A 374 7.26 -15.06 4.48
N GLY A 375 6.65 -14.34 5.43
CA GLY A 375 6.54 -12.88 5.43
C GLY A 375 5.19 -12.35 4.94
N GLY A 376 4.33 -13.22 4.40
CA GLY A 376 2.98 -12.87 3.97
C GLY A 376 1.95 -12.80 5.10
N THR A 377 0.68 -12.71 4.72
CA THR A 377 -0.46 -12.71 5.65
C THR A 377 -1.51 -13.74 5.27
N GLN A 378 -1.96 -14.53 6.24
CA GLN A 378 -3.14 -15.38 6.11
C GLN A 378 -4.25 -14.86 7.03
N ASN A 379 -5.41 -14.54 6.47
CA ASN A 379 -6.59 -14.12 7.22
C ASN A 379 -7.62 -15.25 7.24
N ILE A 380 -7.95 -15.75 8.42
CA ILE A 380 -9.01 -16.74 8.62
C ILE A 380 -10.28 -15.99 8.98
N ASN A 381 -11.16 -15.82 7.99
CA ASN A 381 -12.41 -15.10 8.11
C ASN A 381 -13.51 -16.02 8.69
N ASN A 382 -14.72 -15.49 8.87
CA ASN A 382 -15.86 -16.24 9.39
C ASN A 382 -16.09 -17.55 8.60
N TYR A 383 -16.26 -18.66 9.33
CA TYR A 383 -16.34 -20.05 8.81
C TYR A 383 -15.06 -20.60 8.17
N GLY A 384 -14.02 -19.79 8.04
CA GLY A 384 -12.71 -20.23 7.57
C GLY A 384 -12.03 -21.18 8.56
N ILE A 385 -11.38 -22.21 8.03
CA ILE A 385 -10.59 -23.15 8.81
C ILE A 385 -9.19 -23.24 8.20
N ALA A 386 -8.16 -23.05 9.02
CA ALA A 386 -6.77 -23.34 8.64
C ALA A 386 -6.19 -24.45 9.52
N THR A 387 -5.58 -25.47 8.90
CA THR A 387 -4.96 -26.59 9.61
C THR A 387 -3.51 -26.76 9.19
N GLY A 388 -2.62 -26.91 10.17
CA GLY A 388 -1.19 -27.17 9.92
C GLY A 388 -0.48 -25.99 9.29
N THR A 389 -0.82 -24.76 9.68
CA THR A 389 -0.13 -23.56 9.17
C THR A 389 1.24 -23.43 9.81
N ASN A 390 2.28 -23.23 9.01
CA ASN A 390 3.63 -22.94 9.47
C ASN A 390 4.02 -21.50 9.13
N ILE A 391 4.31 -20.68 10.14
CA ILE A 391 4.66 -19.27 9.99
C ILE A 391 6.16 -19.11 10.26
N ASN A 392 6.96 -18.94 9.20
CA ASN A 392 8.43 -18.72 9.27
C ASN A 392 8.81 -17.23 9.25
N SER A 393 7.84 -16.37 8.99
CA SER A 393 7.84 -14.91 9.12
C SER A 393 6.44 -14.45 8.73
N GLY A 394 6.00 -13.26 9.14
CA GLY A 394 4.67 -12.74 8.77
C GLY A 394 3.59 -13.08 9.80
N THR A 395 2.33 -13.11 9.36
CA THR A 395 1.18 -13.13 10.28
C THR A 395 0.05 -14.06 9.84
N GLN A 396 -0.52 -14.79 10.80
CA GLN A 396 -1.84 -15.41 10.67
C GLN A 396 -2.84 -14.67 11.57
N ASN A 397 -3.89 -14.09 10.97
CA ASN A 397 -4.98 -13.43 11.69
C ASN A 397 -6.19 -14.36 11.72
N ILE A 398 -6.69 -14.67 12.91
CA ILE A 398 -7.89 -15.47 13.14
C ILE A 398 -8.98 -14.52 13.57
N LYS A 399 -9.84 -14.15 12.62
CA LYS A 399 -10.91 -13.18 12.83
C LYS A 399 -12.14 -13.84 13.48
N SER A 400 -13.15 -13.04 13.78
CA SER A 400 -14.44 -13.51 14.32
C SER A 400 -15.01 -14.67 13.52
N GLY A 401 -15.25 -15.81 14.19
CA GLY A 401 -15.78 -17.03 13.60
C GLY A 401 -14.80 -17.85 12.77
N GLY A 402 -13.54 -17.41 12.64
CA GLY A 402 -12.46 -18.16 12.01
C GLY A 402 -11.81 -19.13 12.99
N LYS A 403 -11.27 -20.25 12.46
CA LYS A 403 -10.60 -21.28 13.26
C LYS A 403 -9.23 -21.66 12.69
N ALA A 404 -8.20 -21.67 13.53
CA ALA A 404 -6.91 -22.28 13.22
C ALA A 404 -6.65 -23.51 14.08
N ASP A 405 -6.03 -24.53 13.50
CA ASP A 405 -5.67 -25.79 14.14
C ASP A 405 -4.20 -26.11 13.85
N THR A 406 -3.43 -26.38 14.90
CA THR A 406 -2.03 -26.83 14.84
C THR A 406 -1.15 -25.85 14.07
N THR A 407 -1.10 -24.61 14.55
CA THR A 407 -0.23 -23.58 13.94
C THR A 407 1.15 -23.58 14.59
N ILE A 408 2.21 -23.56 13.78
CA ILE A 408 3.59 -23.40 14.23
C ILE A 408 4.00 -21.95 14.03
N ILE A 409 4.46 -21.29 15.10
CA ILE A 409 4.79 -19.87 15.12
C ILE A 409 6.29 -19.74 15.40
N SER A 410 7.07 -19.62 14.33
CA SER A 410 8.54 -19.52 14.40
C SER A 410 9.01 -18.10 14.75
N SER A 411 10.34 -17.92 14.84
CA SER A 411 10.96 -16.63 15.16
C SER A 411 10.52 -15.50 14.22
N GLY A 412 10.11 -14.35 14.79
CA GLY A 412 9.65 -13.18 14.03
C GLY A 412 8.22 -13.29 13.49
N SER A 413 7.52 -14.40 13.76
CA SER A 413 6.15 -14.66 13.31
C SER A 413 5.11 -14.29 14.36
N ARG A 414 3.90 -13.98 13.89
CA ARG A 414 2.76 -13.66 14.76
C ARG A 414 1.52 -14.50 14.41
N GLN A 415 0.88 -15.07 15.42
CA GLN A 415 -0.52 -15.51 15.32
C GLN A 415 -1.37 -14.56 16.15
N VAL A 416 -2.41 -14.00 15.55
CA VAL A 416 -3.32 -13.04 16.17
C VAL A 416 -4.71 -13.68 16.24
N VAL A 417 -5.24 -13.82 17.45
CA VAL A 417 -6.60 -14.31 17.71
C VAL A 417 -7.46 -13.12 18.09
N GLU A 418 -8.34 -12.71 17.19
CA GLU A 418 -9.29 -11.62 17.43
C GLU A 418 -10.50 -12.10 18.23
N LYS A 419 -11.36 -11.14 18.59
CA LYS A 419 -12.63 -11.42 19.25
C LYS A 419 -13.43 -12.47 18.49
N ASP A 420 -13.89 -13.49 19.22
CA ASP A 420 -14.69 -14.61 18.72
C ASP A 420 -13.95 -15.49 17.67
N GLY A 421 -12.63 -15.32 17.53
CA GLY A 421 -11.75 -16.23 16.78
C GLY A 421 -11.23 -17.38 17.66
N THR A 422 -10.87 -18.51 17.06
CA THR A 422 -10.40 -19.70 17.80
C THR A 422 -9.10 -20.26 17.24
N ALA A 423 -8.07 -20.38 18.07
CA ALA A 423 -6.84 -21.13 17.80
C ALA A 423 -6.79 -22.40 18.65
N ILE A 424 -6.44 -23.54 18.06
CA ILE A 424 -6.23 -24.80 18.77
C ILE A 424 -4.85 -25.34 18.44
N GLY A 425 -4.07 -25.75 19.43
CA GLY A 425 -2.78 -26.40 19.21
C GLY A 425 -1.68 -25.47 18.71
N SER A 426 -1.70 -24.19 19.11
CA SER A 426 -0.65 -23.25 18.71
C SER A 426 0.68 -23.58 19.38
N ASN A 427 1.71 -23.86 18.58
CA ASN A 427 3.07 -24.12 19.04
C ASN A 427 3.93 -22.88 18.80
N ILE A 428 4.30 -22.20 19.89
CA ILE A 428 5.07 -20.95 19.85
C ILE A 428 6.53 -21.27 20.13
N SER A 429 7.37 -21.16 19.11
CA SER A 429 8.82 -21.36 19.25
C SER A 429 9.53 -20.09 19.68
N ALA A 430 10.84 -20.21 19.99
CA ALA A 430 11.65 -19.07 20.39
C ALA A 430 11.61 -17.92 19.37
N GLY A 431 11.27 -16.72 19.83
CA GLY A 431 11.07 -15.50 19.05
C GLY A 431 9.71 -15.42 18.32
N GLY A 432 8.86 -16.43 18.41
CA GLY A 432 7.49 -16.39 17.90
C GLY A 432 6.52 -15.76 18.90
N SER A 433 5.40 -15.22 18.41
CA SER A 433 4.40 -14.54 19.25
C SER A 433 2.98 -15.02 18.99
N LEU A 434 2.29 -15.40 20.07
CA LEU A 434 0.84 -15.55 20.11
C LEU A 434 0.22 -14.33 20.77
N ILE A 435 -0.75 -13.72 20.09
CA ILE A 435 -1.45 -12.53 20.54
C ILE A 435 -2.93 -12.86 20.60
N VAL A 436 -3.53 -12.78 21.77
CA VAL A 436 -4.96 -13.07 21.99
C VAL A 436 -5.63 -11.81 22.50
N TYR A 437 -6.49 -11.23 21.66
CA TYR A 437 -7.29 -10.08 22.03
C TYR A 437 -8.47 -10.49 22.91
N THR A 438 -9.10 -9.50 23.56
CA THR A 438 -10.29 -9.73 24.40
C THR A 438 -11.38 -10.44 23.61
N GLY A 439 -11.86 -11.57 24.14
CA GLY A 439 -12.86 -12.42 23.48
C GLY A 439 -12.29 -13.48 22.53
N GLY A 440 -10.98 -13.56 22.35
CA GLY A 440 -10.32 -14.62 21.57
C GLY A 440 -10.13 -15.90 22.40
N ILE A 441 -10.15 -17.05 21.70
CA ILE A 441 -9.99 -18.38 22.31
C ILE A 441 -8.71 -19.04 21.79
N ALA A 442 -7.84 -19.52 22.68
CA ALA A 442 -6.63 -20.24 22.33
C ALA A 442 -6.42 -21.46 23.25
N HIS A 443 -6.68 -22.66 22.75
CA HIS A 443 -6.57 -23.90 23.54
C HIS A 443 -5.43 -24.79 23.08
N GLY A 444 -4.82 -25.53 24.01
CA GLY A 444 -3.67 -26.38 23.72
C GLY A 444 -2.44 -25.61 23.26
N VAL A 445 -2.24 -24.40 23.79
CA VAL A 445 -1.05 -23.59 23.51
C VAL A 445 0.19 -24.29 24.07
N ASN A 446 1.22 -24.45 23.26
CA ASN A 446 2.54 -24.90 23.69
C ASN A 446 3.52 -23.73 23.59
N GLN A 447 3.88 -23.16 24.74
CA GLN A 447 4.75 -21.99 24.86
C GLN A 447 6.19 -22.45 25.15
N GLU A 448 7.03 -22.54 24.12
CA GLU A 448 8.45 -22.90 24.30
C GLU A 448 9.23 -21.77 24.98
N THR A 449 10.36 -22.09 25.61
CA THR A 449 11.22 -21.07 26.22
C THR A 449 11.68 -20.06 25.17
N GLY A 450 11.56 -18.78 25.50
CA GLY A 450 11.94 -17.72 24.58
C GLY A 450 10.86 -17.37 23.56
N SER A 451 9.62 -17.83 23.73
CA SER A 451 8.45 -17.36 22.98
C SER A 451 7.83 -16.10 23.62
N ALA A 452 6.78 -15.55 23.01
CA ALA A 452 6.00 -14.45 23.56
C ALA A 452 4.48 -14.75 23.54
N LEU A 453 3.84 -14.62 24.71
CA LEU A 453 2.39 -14.60 24.85
C LEU A 453 1.94 -13.16 25.17
N VAL A 454 1.05 -12.60 24.35
CA VAL A 454 0.44 -11.28 24.58
C VAL A 454 -1.06 -11.46 24.78
N ALA A 455 -1.55 -11.17 25.99
CA ALA A 455 -2.94 -11.43 26.36
C ALA A 455 -3.47 -10.46 27.41
N ASN A 456 -4.77 -10.56 27.70
CA ASN A 456 -5.43 -9.85 28.79
C ASN A 456 -6.49 -10.72 29.46
N THR A 457 -6.81 -10.41 30.71
CA THR A 457 -7.84 -11.12 31.49
C THR A 457 -9.27 -10.62 31.21
N GLY A 458 -9.49 -9.87 30.14
CA GLY A 458 -10.80 -9.31 29.80
C GLY A 458 -11.87 -10.36 29.47
N ALA A 459 -13.13 -9.92 29.45
CA ALA A 459 -14.26 -10.81 29.25
C ALA A 459 -14.18 -11.60 27.94
N GLY A 460 -14.34 -12.92 28.03
CA GLY A 460 -14.32 -13.84 26.90
C GLY A 460 -12.93 -14.24 26.41
N THR A 461 -11.84 -13.70 26.97
CA THR A 461 -10.51 -14.31 26.75
C THR A 461 -10.49 -15.69 27.42
N ASP A 462 -10.16 -16.71 26.64
CA ASP A 462 -10.11 -18.11 27.08
C ASP A 462 -8.85 -18.76 26.51
N ILE A 463 -7.81 -18.87 27.35
CA ILE A 463 -6.51 -19.42 26.96
C ILE A 463 -6.17 -20.59 27.88
N GLU A 464 -5.74 -21.69 27.30
CA GLU A 464 -5.25 -22.87 28.01
C GLU A 464 -4.02 -23.44 27.31
N GLY A 465 -2.99 -23.78 28.07
CA GLY A 465 -1.77 -24.35 27.50
C GLY A 465 -0.75 -24.83 28.51
N TYR A 466 0.44 -25.13 28.00
CA TYR A 466 1.62 -25.49 28.77
C TYR A 466 2.78 -24.55 28.44
N ASN A 467 3.54 -24.20 29.47
CA ASN A 467 4.80 -23.48 29.33
C ASN A 467 5.92 -24.26 30.05
N LYS A 468 7.12 -23.67 30.14
CA LYS A 468 8.29 -24.31 30.76
C LYS A 468 8.11 -24.70 32.24
N LEU A 469 7.14 -24.12 32.95
CA LEU A 469 6.90 -24.36 34.37
C LEU A 469 5.76 -25.33 34.63
N SER A 470 4.60 -25.11 33.97
CA SER A 470 3.40 -25.92 34.19
C SER A 470 2.35 -25.71 33.11
N HIS A 471 1.20 -26.35 33.30
CA HIS A 471 -0.06 -25.92 32.70
C HIS A 471 -0.42 -24.50 33.17
N PHE A 472 -0.95 -23.68 32.28
CA PHE A 472 -1.39 -22.31 32.55
C PHE A 472 -2.75 -22.03 31.93
N THR A 473 -3.47 -21.07 32.50
CA THR A 473 -4.81 -20.68 32.05
C THR A 473 -4.99 -19.17 32.09
N ILE A 474 -5.79 -18.62 31.18
CA ILE A 474 -6.42 -17.29 31.28
C ILE A 474 -7.90 -17.48 30.96
N THR A 475 -8.72 -17.68 31.97
CA THR A 475 -10.15 -18.01 31.79
C THR A 475 -11.00 -17.35 32.86
N GLY A 476 -12.23 -16.95 32.50
CA GLY A 476 -13.18 -16.41 33.48
C GLY A 476 -12.71 -15.13 34.21
N GLY A 477 -11.77 -14.37 33.63
CA GLY A 477 -11.18 -13.21 34.29
C GLY A 477 -10.07 -13.54 35.29
N GLU A 478 -9.49 -14.74 35.26
CA GLU A 478 -8.32 -15.10 36.06
C GLU A 478 -7.22 -15.68 35.17
N ALA A 479 -6.00 -15.12 35.27
CA ALA A 479 -4.78 -15.72 34.73
C ALA A 479 -4.07 -16.54 35.83
N ASN A 480 -3.52 -17.71 35.49
CA ASN A 480 -2.82 -18.57 36.45
C ASN A 480 -1.62 -19.27 35.79
N TYR A 481 -0.48 -19.27 36.46
CA TYR A 481 0.79 -19.87 36.00
C TYR A 481 1.34 -19.32 34.68
N VAL A 482 1.00 -18.07 34.35
CA VAL A 482 1.46 -17.43 33.11
C VAL A 482 2.95 -17.10 33.20
N VAL A 483 3.68 -17.42 32.13
CA VAL A 483 5.08 -17.05 31.95
C VAL A 483 5.18 -15.98 30.85
N LEU A 484 5.83 -14.87 31.17
CA LEU A 484 6.02 -13.74 30.25
C LEU A 484 7.51 -13.61 29.95
N GLU A 485 7.87 -13.76 28.67
CA GLU A 485 9.24 -13.74 28.16
C GLU A 485 9.30 -12.89 26.87
N ASN A 486 10.46 -12.33 26.56
CA ASN A 486 10.76 -11.51 25.36
C ASN A 486 9.87 -10.30 25.15
N THR A 487 8.82 -10.42 24.36
CA THR A 487 7.83 -9.35 24.13
C THR A 487 6.46 -9.77 24.66
N GLY A 488 6.42 -10.81 25.49
CA GLY A 488 5.23 -11.31 26.13
C GLY A 488 4.70 -10.28 27.12
N GLU A 489 3.40 -10.05 27.08
CA GLU A 489 2.72 -9.06 27.90
C GLU A 489 1.40 -9.62 28.41
N LEU A 490 1.14 -9.48 29.70
CA LEU A 490 -0.17 -9.72 30.28
C LEU A 490 -0.70 -8.41 30.85
N THR A 491 -1.88 -8.00 30.39
CA THR A 491 -2.66 -6.94 31.03
C THR A 491 -3.76 -7.54 31.89
N VAL A 492 -3.67 -7.32 33.21
CA VAL A 492 -4.74 -7.66 34.16
C VAL A 492 -5.68 -6.47 34.25
N VAL A 493 -6.89 -6.63 33.71
CA VAL A 493 -7.87 -5.54 33.60
C VAL A 493 -8.69 -5.36 34.89
N ALA A 494 -9.46 -4.27 34.99
CA ALA A 494 -10.27 -3.98 36.17
C ALA A 494 -11.15 -5.15 36.61
N LYS A 495 -11.17 -5.44 37.93
CA LYS A 495 -11.98 -6.49 38.58
C LYS A 495 -11.60 -7.93 38.23
N THR A 496 -10.44 -8.13 37.63
CA THR A 496 -9.90 -9.46 37.26
C THR A 496 -8.62 -9.75 38.04
N SER A 497 -8.15 -11.00 37.98
CA SER A 497 -7.01 -11.47 38.76
C SER A 497 -5.93 -12.14 37.91
N ALA A 498 -4.68 -12.12 38.39
CA ALA A 498 -3.62 -13.01 37.94
C ALA A 498 -2.92 -13.68 39.13
N LYS A 499 -2.57 -14.96 39.01
CA LYS A 499 -1.89 -15.74 40.04
C LYS A 499 -0.66 -16.44 39.49
N ASN A 500 0.33 -16.66 40.34
CA ASN A 500 1.53 -17.46 40.02
C ASN A 500 2.22 -17.01 38.72
N THR A 501 2.31 -15.69 38.50
CA THR A 501 2.85 -15.14 37.26
C THR A 501 4.36 -15.02 37.35
N THR A 502 5.08 -15.56 36.37
CA THR A 502 6.54 -15.40 36.25
C THR A 502 6.85 -14.43 35.11
N ILE A 503 7.62 -13.39 35.42
CA ILE A 503 8.01 -12.35 34.48
C ILE A 503 9.52 -12.43 34.30
N ASP A 504 9.93 -12.96 33.15
CA ASP A 504 11.32 -13.14 32.74
C ASP A 504 11.78 -12.01 31.81
N ALA A 505 13.02 -12.09 31.32
CA ALA A 505 13.64 -11.05 30.51
C ALA A 505 12.75 -10.62 29.33
N GLY A 506 12.44 -9.32 29.28
CA GLY A 506 11.58 -8.68 28.27
C GLY A 506 10.07 -8.83 28.52
N GLY A 507 9.65 -9.78 29.36
CA GLY A 507 8.25 -9.94 29.74
C GLY A 507 7.72 -8.74 30.54
N LYS A 508 6.43 -8.44 30.37
CA LYS A 508 5.76 -7.33 31.07
C LYS A 508 4.40 -7.73 31.64
N LEU A 509 4.21 -7.51 32.94
CA LEU A 509 2.89 -7.59 33.58
C LEU A 509 2.37 -6.19 33.89
N ILE A 510 1.16 -5.88 33.43
CA ILE A 510 0.47 -4.63 33.73
C ILE A 510 -0.74 -4.93 34.63
N VAL A 511 -0.80 -4.30 35.79
CA VAL A 511 -1.90 -4.41 36.75
C VAL A 511 -2.67 -3.09 36.74
N GLN A 512 -3.86 -3.10 36.14
CA GLN A 512 -4.70 -1.90 36.04
C GLN A 512 -5.39 -1.58 37.37
N LYS A 513 -6.03 -0.41 37.42
CA LYS A 513 -6.94 -0.03 38.50
C LYS A 513 -7.99 -1.11 38.75
N GLU A 514 -8.25 -1.45 40.02
CA GLU A 514 -9.17 -2.51 40.47
C GLU A 514 -8.76 -3.93 40.07
N ALA A 515 -7.62 -4.13 39.40
CA ALA A 515 -7.05 -5.43 39.10
C ALA A 515 -6.21 -5.95 40.26
N LYS A 516 -6.05 -7.28 40.34
CA LYS A 516 -5.32 -7.92 41.42
C LYS A 516 -4.32 -8.94 40.90
N THR A 517 -3.14 -8.98 41.48
CA THR A 517 -2.20 -10.08 41.30
C THR A 517 -1.78 -10.67 42.64
N ASP A 518 -1.54 -11.97 42.63
CA ASP A 518 -1.06 -12.72 43.80
C ASP A 518 0.03 -13.69 43.36
N SER A 519 1.17 -13.66 44.05
CA SER A 519 2.34 -14.49 43.74
C SER A 519 2.92 -14.16 42.35
N THR A 520 3.63 -13.03 42.28
CA THR A 520 4.33 -12.58 41.07
C THR A 520 5.83 -12.72 41.26
N ARG A 521 6.48 -13.56 40.47
CA ARG A 521 7.95 -13.66 40.44
C ARG A 521 8.50 -12.75 39.35
N LEU A 522 9.29 -11.76 39.74
CA LEU A 522 9.86 -10.75 38.85
C LEU A 522 11.37 -11.00 38.70
N ASN A 523 11.76 -11.69 37.63
CA ASN A 523 13.15 -12.06 37.35
C ASN A 523 13.91 -10.95 36.61
N ASN A 524 15.22 -11.14 36.41
CA ASN A 524 16.09 -10.18 35.73
C ASN A 524 15.57 -9.82 34.33
N GLY A 525 15.38 -8.52 34.09
CA GLY A 525 14.88 -7.98 32.82
C GLY A 525 13.37 -8.06 32.62
N GLY A 526 12.62 -8.65 33.57
CA GLY A 526 11.17 -8.59 33.60
C GLY A 526 10.67 -7.27 34.17
N VAL A 527 9.46 -6.86 33.76
CA VAL A 527 8.83 -5.62 34.22
C VAL A 527 7.47 -5.88 34.85
N LEU A 528 7.28 -5.43 36.07
CA LEU A 528 5.97 -5.33 36.72
C LEU A 528 5.55 -3.86 36.79
N GLU A 529 4.47 -3.51 36.10
CA GLU A 529 3.84 -2.20 36.18
C GLU A 529 2.52 -2.31 36.96
N VAL A 530 2.45 -1.61 38.09
CA VAL A 530 1.21 -1.51 38.88
C VAL A 530 0.69 -0.09 38.78
N GLN A 531 -0.43 0.06 38.08
CA GLN A 531 -1.08 1.35 37.87
C GLN A 531 -1.85 1.79 39.12
N ASP A 532 -2.18 3.08 39.18
CA ASP A 532 -2.91 3.68 40.29
C ASP A 532 -4.22 2.93 40.60
N GLY A 533 -4.32 2.39 41.82
CA GLY A 533 -5.49 1.60 42.23
C GLY A 533 -5.41 0.11 41.92
N GLY A 534 -4.29 -0.38 41.39
CA GLY A 534 -3.99 -1.81 41.24
C GLY A 534 -3.44 -2.43 42.53
N GLU A 535 -3.61 -3.75 42.66
CA GLU A 535 -3.16 -4.54 43.81
C GLU A 535 -2.22 -5.66 43.35
N ALA A 536 -1.02 -5.77 43.92
CA ALA A 536 -0.05 -6.84 43.66
C ALA A 536 0.53 -7.40 44.97
N LYS A 537 0.15 -8.62 45.34
CA LYS A 537 0.59 -9.28 46.58
C LYS A 537 1.55 -10.41 46.32
N HIS A 538 2.37 -10.70 47.33
CA HIS A 538 3.43 -11.72 47.28
C HIS A 538 4.32 -11.54 46.04
N VAL A 539 4.78 -10.31 45.82
CA VAL A 539 5.75 -10.02 44.77
C VAL A 539 7.13 -10.50 45.23
N GLU A 540 7.77 -11.35 44.44
CA GLU A 540 9.16 -11.77 44.65
C GLU A 540 10.04 -11.09 43.61
N GLN A 541 10.62 -9.95 43.96
CA GLN A 541 11.58 -9.26 43.10
C GLN A 541 12.95 -9.93 43.22
N GLN A 542 13.46 -10.44 42.11
CA GLN A 542 14.84 -10.90 42.01
C GLN A 542 15.74 -9.75 41.55
N SER A 543 17.05 -9.90 41.71
CA SER A 543 18.01 -8.93 41.17
C SER A 543 17.80 -8.77 39.65
N GLY A 544 17.74 -7.51 39.23
CA GLY A 544 17.42 -7.06 37.88
C GLY A 544 15.93 -7.03 37.52
N GLY A 545 15.02 -7.38 38.43
CA GLY A 545 13.59 -7.22 38.24
C GLY A 545 13.14 -5.76 38.35
N ALA A 546 12.41 -5.25 37.36
CA ALA A 546 11.97 -3.85 37.34
C ALA A 546 10.53 -3.68 37.85
N LEU A 547 10.36 -2.92 38.94
CA LEU A 547 9.05 -2.52 39.46
C LEU A 547 8.73 -1.06 39.06
N ILE A 548 7.57 -0.83 38.46
CA ILE A 548 7.05 0.50 38.12
C ILE A 548 5.77 0.75 38.92
N ALA A 549 5.76 1.77 39.77
CA ALA A 549 4.63 2.06 40.67
C ALA A 549 4.56 3.54 41.11
N SER A 550 3.47 3.88 41.80
CA SER A 550 3.27 5.14 42.49
C SER A 550 2.80 4.92 43.93
N THR A 551 2.98 5.91 44.80
CA THR A 551 2.44 5.93 46.18
C THR A 551 1.01 6.46 46.26
N THR A 552 0.23 6.45 45.17
CA THR A 552 -1.19 6.84 45.18
C THR A 552 -1.98 5.99 46.18
N SER A 553 -2.97 6.58 46.86
CA SER A 553 -3.68 5.94 48.00
C SER A 553 -4.38 4.62 47.69
N GLY A 554 -4.65 4.32 46.41
CA GLY A 554 -5.28 3.08 45.97
C GLY A 554 -4.30 1.97 45.59
N THR A 555 -3.01 2.28 45.43
CA THR A 555 -1.99 1.30 45.05
C THR A 555 -1.62 0.44 46.25
N LEU A 556 -1.66 -0.88 46.08
CA LEU A 556 -1.28 -1.86 47.10
C LEU A 556 -0.28 -2.85 46.52
N ILE A 557 0.97 -2.82 46.99
CA ILE A 557 2.03 -3.74 46.56
C ILE A 557 2.71 -4.28 47.81
N GLU A 558 2.85 -5.60 47.92
CA GLU A 558 3.50 -6.25 49.06
C GLU A 558 4.34 -7.44 48.59
N GLY A 559 5.55 -7.59 49.14
CA GLY A 559 6.45 -8.64 48.68
C GLY A 559 7.80 -8.68 49.38
N THR A 560 8.72 -9.42 48.76
CA THR A 560 10.13 -9.52 49.13
C THR A 560 10.97 -8.93 48.02
N ASN A 561 11.88 -8.02 48.36
CA ASN A 561 12.75 -7.33 47.41
C ASN A 561 13.99 -8.18 47.06
N SER A 562 14.82 -7.68 46.15
CA SER A 562 16.01 -8.40 45.67
C SER A 562 17.13 -8.57 46.71
N TYR A 563 17.04 -7.92 47.87
CA TYR A 563 17.93 -8.10 49.02
C TYR A 563 17.38 -9.11 50.06
N GLY A 564 16.17 -9.63 49.84
CA GLY A 564 15.51 -10.59 50.74
C GLY A 564 14.67 -9.94 51.85
N ASP A 565 14.54 -8.62 51.86
CA ASP A 565 13.73 -7.90 52.84
C ASP A 565 12.28 -7.76 52.37
N ALA A 566 11.35 -7.73 53.33
CA ALA A 566 9.97 -7.38 53.02
C ALA A 566 9.86 -5.91 52.61
N PHE A 567 9.08 -5.64 51.55
CA PHE A 567 8.77 -4.30 51.07
C PHE A 567 7.26 -4.11 50.87
N TYR A 568 6.81 -2.86 50.88
CA TYR A 568 5.42 -2.54 50.54
C TYR A 568 5.26 -1.16 49.92
N ILE A 569 4.16 -0.99 49.18
CA ILE A 569 3.55 0.29 48.81
C ILE A 569 2.07 0.19 49.21
N ARG A 570 1.65 0.89 50.26
CA ARG A 570 0.26 0.89 50.73
C ARG A 570 -0.01 2.10 51.60
N ASN A 571 -1.28 2.53 51.68
CA ASN A 571 -1.70 3.66 52.51
C ASN A 571 -0.87 4.93 52.27
N SER A 572 -0.49 5.19 51.01
CA SER A 572 0.37 6.31 50.62
C SER A 572 1.77 6.28 51.24
N GLU A 573 2.29 5.10 51.56
CA GLU A 573 3.68 4.89 51.99
C GLU A 573 4.35 3.77 51.18
N ALA A 574 5.54 4.05 50.64
CA ALA A 574 6.47 3.07 50.10
C ALA A 574 7.57 2.77 51.13
N LYS A 575 7.88 1.51 51.38
CA LYS A 575 8.96 1.11 52.31
C LYS A 575 9.80 -0.03 51.75
N ASN A 576 11.12 0.06 51.86
CA ASN A 576 12.10 -0.94 51.42
C ASN A 576 12.01 -1.28 49.92
N VAL A 577 11.51 -0.36 49.10
CA VAL A 577 11.36 -0.58 47.65
C VAL A 577 12.74 -0.56 47.00
N VAL A 578 13.00 -1.53 46.11
CA VAL A 578 14.23 -1.58 45.30
C VAL A 578 13.89 -1.24 43.86
N LEU A 579 14.59 -0.25 43.32
CA LEU A 579 14.44 0.24 41.95
C LEU A 579 15.72 -0.07 41.18
N GLU A 580 15.62 -0.98 40.23
CA GLU A 580 16.75 -1.44 39.41
C GLU A 580 16.31 -1.66 37.96
N ASN A 581 17.25 -1.59 37.02
CA ASN A 581 16.96 -1.63 35.59
C ASN A 581 15.92 -0.57 35.21
N ALA A 582 14.79 -0.94 34.60
CA ALA A 582 13.73 0.01 34.25
C ALA A 582 12.79 0.35 35.42
N GLY A 583 13.12 -0.04 36.66
CA GLY A 583 12.29 0.20 37.83
C GLY A 583 12.13 1.69 38.15
N SER A 584 10.90 2.11 38.42
CA SER A 584 10.57 3.51 38.66
C SER A 584 9.51 3.68 39.75
N LEU A 585 9.75 4.62 40.67
CA LEU A 585 8.78 4.99 41.71
C LEU A 585 8.44 6.48 41.63
N THR A 586 7.14 6.77 41.57
CA THR A 586 6.63 8.14 41.77
C THR A 586 6.09 8.30 43.19
N VAL A 587 6.70 9.18 43.98
CA VAL A 587 6.21 9.53 45.32
C VAL A 587 5.33 10.76 45.22
N VAL A 588 4.01 10.58 45.26
CA VAL A 588 3.04 11.68 45.06
C VAL A 588 2.96 12.62 46.26
N THR A 589 2.42 13.83 46.07
CA THR A 589 2.24 14.81 47.16
C THR A 589 1.40 14.25 48.31
N GLY A 590 1.81 14.51 49.55
CA GLY A 590 1.16 14.00 50.77
C GLY A 590 1.47 12.54 51.12
N SER A 591 2.26 11.86 50.28
CA SER A 591 2.73 10.49 50.51
C SER A 591 4.20 10.46 50.92
N ARG A 592 4.70 9.29 51.33
CA ARG A 592 6.10 9.12 51.72
C ARG A 592 6.75 7.86 51.17
N ALA A 593 8.05 7.91 50.91
CA ALA A 593 8.90 6.75 50.68
C ALA A 593 9.97 6.63 51.79
N VAL A 594 10.29 5.41 52.19
CA VAL A 594 11.19 5.11 53.31
C VAL A 594 12.14 4.01 52.90
N ASP A 595 13.44 4.21 53.13
CA ASP A 595 14.48 3.19 52.92
C ASP A 595 14.46 2.62 51.49
N THR A 596 14.24 3.49 50.49
CA THR A 596 14.24 3.08 49.06
C THR A 596 15.68 2.87 48.59
N ILE A 597 15.95 1.76 47.89
CA ILE A 597 17.26 1.50 47.30
C ILE A 597 17.14 1.71 45.78
N ILE A 598 17.95 2.60 45.23
CA ILE A 598 17.98 2.91 43.79
C ILE A 598 19.31 2.42 43.23
N ASN A 599 19.25 1.32 42.48
CA ASN A 599 20.36 0.70 41.77
C ASN A 599 20.46 1.23 40.33
N ALA A 600 21.38 0.66 39.54
CA ALA A 600 21.64 1.08 38.18
C ALA A 600 20.37 1.17 37.32
N ASN A 601 20.19 2.30 36.64
CA ASN A 601 19.04 2.67 35.80
C ASN A 601 17.70 2.84 36.55
N GLY A 602 17.64 2.50 37.84
CA GLY A 602 16.47 2.77 38.67
C GLY A 602 16.22 4.28 38.82
N LYS A 603 14.94 4.65 38.90
CA LYS A 603 14.52 6.05 38.99
C LYS A 603 13.50 6.28 40.10
N MET A 604 13.66 7.37 40.85
CA MET A 604 12.66 7.83 41.79
C MET A 604 12.34 9.32 41.58
N ASP A 605 11.07 9.62 41.32
CA ASP A 605 10.54 10.99 41.21
C ASP A 605 9.76 11.34 42.49
N VAL A 606 10.17 12.38 43.21
CA VAL A 606 9.61 12.73 44.53
C VAL A 606 8.87 14.06 44.51
N TYR A 607 7.55 14.01 44.67
CA TYR A 607 6.65 15.15 44.89
C TYR A 607 6.11 15.22 46.34
N GLY A 608 6.33 14.17 47.13
CA GLY A 608 5.97 14.07 48.54
C GLY A 608 7.20 14.14 49.44
N LYS A 609 7.37 13.13 50.29
CA LYS A 609 8.53 13.00 51.17
C LYS A 609 9.30 11.70 50.91
N ASP A 610 10.62 11.74 50.91
CA ASP A 610 11.46 10.54 51.00
C ASP A 610 12.37 10.60 52.23
N VAL A 611 12.68 9.44 52.80
CA VAL A 611 13.53 9.29 53.99
C VAL A 611 14.44 8.08 53.80
N GLY A 612 15.76 8.26 53.95
CA GLY A 612 16.71 7.15 53.99
C GLY A 612 16.98 6.47 52.64
N THR A 613 16.76 7.16 51.51
CA THR A 613 17.03 6.60 50.19
C THR A 613 18.53 6.31 50.01
N VAL A 614 18.88 5.13 49.50
CA VAL A 614 20.25 4.79 49.10
C VAL A 614 20.36 4.85 47.57
N LEU A 615 21.24 5.70 47.05
CA LEU A 615 21.46 5.90 45.61
C LEU A 615 22.78 5.26 45.19
N ASN A 616 22.73 4.03 44.70
CA ASN A 616 23.89 3.32 44.17
C ASN A 616 24.23 3.80 42.75
N SER A 617 25.36 3.32 42.21
CA SER A 617 25.87 3.70 40.89
C SER A 617 24.81 3.67 39.79
N ALA A 618 24.70 4.77 39.03
CA ALA A 618 23.72 5.00 37.96
C ALA A 618 22.23 4.99 38.37
N GLY A 619 21.92 4.96 39.67
CA GLY A 619 20.58 5.22 40.20
C GLY A 619 20.29 6.72 40.24
N THR A 620 19.04 7.09 39.97
CA THR A 620 18.64 8.52 39.90
C THR A 620 17.47 8.83 40.82
N GLN A 621 17.57 9.95 41.54
CA GLN A 621 16.50 10.51 42.34
C GLN A 621 16.29 11.98 41.98
N THR A 622 15.05 12.39 41.80
CA THR A 622 14.68 13.80 41.56
C THR A 622 13.70 14.27 42.63
N ILE A 623 14.06 15.32 43.36
CA ILE A 623 13.24 15.95 44.39
C ILE A 623 12.61 17.20 43.80
N TYR A 624 11.30 17.17 43.55
CA TYR A 624 10.58 18.28 42.93
C TYR A 624 10.26 19.40 43.93
N ALA A 625 9.82 20.56 43.41
CA ALA A 625 9.47 21.71 44.25
C ALA A 625 8.42 21.33 45.30
N SER A 626 8.60 21.83 46.54
CA SER A 626 7.81 21.48 47.73
C SER A 626 7.97 20.06 48.28
N ALA A 627 8.76 19.20 47.63
CA ALA A 627 9.10 17.88 48.15
C ALA A 627 10.29 17.94 49.12
N THR A 628 10.41 16.94 49.98
CA THR A 628 11.50 16.83 50.96
C THR A 628 12.17 15.47 50.91
N SER A 629 13.50 15.44 50.80
CA SER A 629 14.34 14.26 50.98
C SER A 629 15.13 14.35 52.28
N ASP A 630 15.03 13.36 53.16
CA ASP A 630 15.80 13.33 54.40
C ASP A 630 16.76 12.14 54.41
N LYS A 631 18.03 12.38 54.75
CA LYS A 631 19.05 11.33 54.96
C LYS A 631 19.30 10.44 53.75
N ALA A 632 19.27 11.02 52.55
CA ALA A 632 19.69 10.30 51.36
C ALA A 632 21.18 9.92 51.44
N ASN A 633 21.53 8.68 51.14
CA ASN A 633 22.91 8.20 51.07
C ASN A 633 23.30 7.96 49.61
N ILE A 634 24.15 8.82 49.07
CA ILE A 634 24.56 8.81 47.66
C ILE A 634 25.89 8.06 47.54
N LYS A 635 25.84 6.89 46.90
CA LYS A 635 26.93 5.93 46.70
C LYS A 635 27.17 5.65 45.21
N GLY A 636 27.43 6.73 44.46
CA GLY A 636 27.70 6.68 43.03
C GLY A 636 26.49 7.01 42.14
N GLY A 637 25.30 7.15 42.74
CA GLY A 637 24.10 7.62 42.05
C GLY A 637 24.05 9.15 41.92
N LYS A 638 22.92 9.64 41.43
CA LYS A 638 22.66 11.06 41.21
C LYS A 638 21.36 11.51 41.89
N GLN A 639 21.45 12.49 42.76
CA GLN A 639 20.29 13.20 43.32
C GLN A 639 20.17 14.59 42.71
N THR A 640 19.01 14.96 42.17
CA THR A 640 18.72 16.33 41.70
C THR A 640 17.67 16.96 42.61
N VAL A 641 17.92 18.17 43.10
CA VAL A 641 17.15 18.82 44.16
C VAL A 641 16.59 20.16 43.69
N TYR A 642 15.30 20.17 43.35
CA TYR A 642 14.46 21.36 43.15
C TYR A 642 13.62 21.70 44.39
N GLY A 643 13.46 20.75 45.31
CA GLY A 643 12.79 20.90 46.60
C GLY A 643 13.77 21.16 47.75
N LEU A 644 13.60 20.43 48.86
CA LEU A 644 14.51 20.47 50.01
C LEU A 644 15.15 19.09 50.23
N ALA A 645 16.47 19.02 50.40
CA ALA A 645 17.13 17.80 50.87
C ALA A 645 17.94 18.04 52.16
N THR A 646 17.66 17.29 53.22
CA THR A 646 18.27 17.44 54.54
C THR A 646 19.15 16.24 54.88
N GLU A 647 20.26 16.49 55.55
CA GLU A 647 21.15 15.45 56.12
C GLU A 647 21.64 14.42 55.08
N ALA A 648 21.73 14.81 53.81
CA ALA A 648 22.23 13.95 52.75
C ALA A 648 23.71 13.61 52.98
N ASN A 649 24.10 12.36 52.78
CA ASN A 649 25.47 11.88 52.85
C ASN A 649 25.95 11.52 51.45
N ILE A 650 26.97 12.20 50.93
CA ILE A 650 27.57 11.93 49.63
C ILE A 650 28.87 11.16 49.86
N GLU A 651 28.80 9.83 49.77
CA GLU A 651 29.98 8.96 49.85
C GLU A 651 30.70 8.90 48.49
N SER A 652 29.93 8.87 47.40
CA SER A 652 30.38 8.97 46.01
C SER A 652 29.21 9.37 45.11
N GLY A 653 29.45 9.74 43.86
CA GLY A 653 28.38 10.21 42.96
C GLY A 653 28.10 11.71 43.10
N GLU A 654 26.89 12.12 42.76
CA GLU A 654 26.55 13.54 42.55
C GLU A 654 25.24 13.95 43.23
N GLN A 655 25.27 15.09 43.93
CA GLN A 655 24.06 15.84 44.29
C GLN A 655 24.06 17.17 43.52
N ILE A 656 23.01 17.43 42.75
CA ILE A 656 22.80 18.72 42.08
C ILE A 656 21.68 19.48 42.81
N VAL A 657 22.01 20.65 43.32
CA VAL A 657 21.06 21.59 43.92
C VAL A 657 20.73 22.65 42.86
N ASP A 658 19.54 22.55 42.27
CA ASP A 658 19.10 23.36 41.14
C ASP A 658 17.77 24.04 41.50
N GLY A 659 17.82 25.33 41.85
CA GLY A 659 16.65 26.09 42.34
C GLY A 659 16.06 25.65 43.69
N GLY A 660 16.46 24.49 44.22
CA GLY A 660 16.07 23.97 45.54
C GLY A 660 17.04 24.36 46.66
N SER A 661 16.90 23.70 47.82
CA SER A 661 17.77 23.89 48.98
C SER A 661 18.29 22.58 49.53
N THR A 662 19.51 22.58 50.06
CA THR A 662 20.03 21.50 50.90
C THR A 662 20.40 22.02 52.29
N GLU A 663 20.24 21.19 53.32
CA GLU A 663 20.66 21.51 54.69
C GLU A 663 21.47 20.36 55.29
N LYS A 664 22.61 20.67 55.90
CA LYS A 664 23.47 19.70 56.60
C LYS A 664 23.93 18.54 55.71
N THR A 665 24.25 18.82 54.45
CA THR A 665 24.84 17.82 53.58
C THR A 665 26.25 17.47 54.08
N HIS A 666 26.58 16.18 54.15
CA HIS A 666 27.92 15.69 54.45
C HIS A 666 28.54 15.17 53.16
N ILE A 667 29.63 15.78 52.72
CA ILE A 667 30.41 15.36 51.56
C ILE A 667 31.61 14.57 52.09
N ASN A 668 31.52 13.25 51.97
CA ASN A 668 32.53 12.27 52.40
C ASN A 668 33.29 11.66 51.21
N GLY A 669 33.13 12.25 50.03
CA GLY A 669 33.62 11.83 48.72
C GLY A 669 32.79 12.55 47.66
N GLY A 670 32.64 12.00 46.45
CA GLY A 670 31.66 12.51 45.45
C GLY A 670 31.66 14.03 45.19
N THR A 671 30.53 14.56 44.74
CA THR A 671 30.37 15.98 44.40
C THR A 671 28.99 16.52 44.76
N GLN A 672 28.93 17.71 45.36
CA GLN A 672 27.73 18.54 45.43
C GLN A 672 27.90 19.74 44.49
N THR A 673 27.00 19.90 43.52
CA THR A 673 26.96 21.04 42.60
C THR A 673 25.79 21.93 42.95
N VAL A 674 26.03 23.22 43.20
CA VAL A 674 25.01 24.21 43.55
C VAL A 674 24.91 25.22 42.42
N GLN A 675 23.73 25.34 41.80
CA GLN A 675 23.54 26.14 40.60
C GLN A 675 22.13 26.74 40.52
N ASN A 676 21.92 27.70 39.61
CA ASN A 676 20.59 28.18 39.22
C ASN A 676 19.69 28.56 40.42
N TYR A 677 20.17 29.43 41.31
CA TYR A 677 19.47 29.84 42.54
C TYR A 677 19.30 28.74 43.58
N GLY A 678 19.96 27.59 43.40
CA GLY A 678 20.08 26.56 44.41
C GLY A 678 20.85 27.06 45.63
N LYS A 679 20.45 26.61 46.83
CA LYS A 679 21.06 27.01 48.10
C LYS A 679 21.56 25.79 48.90
N ALA A 680 22.84 25.73 49.24
CA ALA A 680 23.38 24.71 50.15
C ALA A 680 23.72 25.32 51.52
N ILE A 681 23.12 24.81 52.59
CA ILE A 681 23.24 25.37 53.95
C ILE A 681 23.94 24.38 54.87
N ASN A 682 24.96 24.83 55.58
CA ASN A 682 25.71 24.05 56.58
C ASN A 682 26.30 22.74 56.02
N THR A 683 26.84 22.77 54.80
CA THR A 683 27.52 21.62 54.20
C THR A 683 28.83 21.32 54.93
N ASP A 684 29.05 20.09 55.39
CA ASP A 684 30.32 19.61 55.92
C ASP A 684 31.09 18.86 54.82
N ILE A 685 32.27 19.35 54.45
CA ILE A 685 33.11 18.82 53.37
C ILE A 685 34.33 18.13 53.99
N VAL A 686 34.17 16.84 54.28
CA VAL A 686 35.21 16.00 54.88
C VAL A 686 36.18 15.50 53.81
N SER A 687 35.67 15.05 52.67
CA SER A 687 36.46 14.78 51.45
C SER A 687 35.59 14.99 50.21
N GLY A 688 36.15 14.95 48.99
CA GLY A 688 35.38 15.25 47.78
C GLY A 688 35.24 16.75 47.48
N LEU A 689 34.17 17.13 46.79
CA LEU A 689 34.04 18.46 46.17
C LEU A 689 32.65 19.08 46.34
N GLN A 690 32.60 20.35 46.75
CA GLN A 690 31.44 21.23 46.55
C GLN A 690 31.76 22.25 45.45
N GLN A 691 30.98 22.26 44.37
CA GLN A 691 31.10 23.25 43.30
C GLN A 691 29.93 24.22 43.35
N ILE A 692 30.22 25.51 43.34
CA ILE A 692 29.21 26.57 43.34
C ILE A 692 29.29 27.27 41.98
N MET A 693 28.29 27.03 41.16
CA MET A 693 28.17 27.56 39.80
C MET A 693 27.45 28.91 39.81
N ALA A 694 27.32 29.54 38.65
CA ALA A 694 26.61 30.79 38.48
C ALA A 694 25.20 30.76 39.12
N ASN A 695 24.89 31.79 39.91
CA ASN A 695 23.68 31.97 40.71
C ASN A 695 23.45 30.90 41.80
N GLY A 696 24.39 29.99 42.06
CA GLY A 696 24.34 29.10 43.22
C GLY A 696 24.83 29.80 44.49
N THR A 697 24.29 29.43 45.65
CA THR A 697 24.74 29.96 46.96
C THR A 697 25.05 28.83 47.94
N ALA A 698 26.25 28.81 48.51
CA ALA A 698 26.57 27.98 49.66
C ALA A 698 26.74 28.86 50.92
N GLU A 699 26.03 28.54 52.00
CA GLU A 699 26.06 29.26 53.27
C GLU A 699 26.53 28.36 54.41
N GLY A 700 27.55 28.79 55.15
CA GLY A 700 28.02 28.09 56.36
C GLY A 700 28.72 26.77 56.10
N SER A 701 29.35 26.60 54.94
CA SER A 701 30.09 25.36 54.63
C SER A 701 31.33 25.21 55.52
N ILE A 702 31.60 24.01 56.01
CA ILE A 702 32.78 23.68 56.82
C ILE A 702 33.67 22.75 56.00
N ILE A 703 34.91 23.14 55.72
CA ILE A 703 35.84 22.42 54.82
C ILE A 703 36.93 21.76 55.66
N ASN A 704 36.77 20.48 55.96
CA ASN A 704 37.61 19.69 56.88
C ASN A 704 38.67 18.81 56.19
N GLY A 705 38.69 18.78 54.85
CA GLY A 705 39.68 18.01 54.08
C GLY A 705 39.44 18.02 52.57
N GLY A 706 38.19 18.11 52.12
CA GLY A 706 37.85 18.19 50.69
C GLY A 706 38.07 19.57 50.07
N SER A 707 37.34 19.85 48.99
CA SER A 707 37.45 21.11 48.24
C SER A 707 36.09 21.82 48.11
N GLN A 708 36.08 23.13 48.27
CA GLN A 708 35.01 24.01 47.83
C GLN A 708 35.55 24.88 46.68
N VAL A 709 34.88 24.86 45.53
CA VAL A 709 35.23 25.66 44.35
C VAL A 709 34.08 26.60 44.03
N VAL A 710 34.34 27.90 44.04
CA VAL A 710 33.39 28.94 43.64
C VAL A 710 33.72 29.38 42.23
N ASN A 711 32.84 29.10 41.27
CA ASN A 711 33.02 29.53 39.88
C ASN A 711 32.42 30.93 39.66
N GLU A 712 32.74 31.56 38.52
CA GLU A 712 32.23 32.89 38.16
C GLU A 712 30.69 32.96 38.30
N GLY A 713 30.23 33.94 39.09
CA GLY A 713 28.81 34.17 39.39
C GLY A 713 28.23 33.30 40.51
N GLY A 714 29.01 32.40 41.12
CA GLY A 714 28.65 31.67 42.34
C GLY A 714 28.93 32.46 43.62
N LEU A 715 28.29 32.08 44.72
CA LEU A 715 28.44 32.75 46.02
C LEU A 715 28.69 31.75 47.15
N ALA A 716 29.78 31.93 47.89
CA ALA A 716 30.04 31.23 49.16
C ALA A 716 30.02 32.24 50.32
N GLU A 717 29.14 32.03 51.30
CA GLU A 717 28.98 32.87 52.47
C GLU A 717 29.31 32.09 53.75
N ASN A 718 30.07 32.70 54.65
CA ASN A 718 30.40 32.13 55.96
C ASN A 718 31.09 30.75 55.89
N SER A 719 31.84 30.47 54.82
CA SER A 719 32.65 29.24 54.73
C SER A 719 33.76 29.24 55.78
N VAL A 720 33.93 28.11 56.47
CA VAL A 720 35.00 27.85 57.43
C VAL A 720 35.98 26.86 56.83
N LEU A 721 37.20 27.31 56.54
CA LEU A 721 38.29 26.47 56.04
C LEU A 721 39.15 25.96 57.19
N ASN A 722 39.19 24.64 57.40
CA ASN A 722 40.04 23.98 58.39
C ASN A 722 41.28 23.33 57.73
N ASP A 723 42.23 22.91 58.56
CA ASP A 723 43.49 22.31 58.10
C ASP A 723 43.24 21.07 57.23
N GLY A 724 43.90 21.00 56.08
CA GLY A 724 43.72 19.94 55.09
C GLY A 724 42.65 20.18 54.02
N GLY A 725 41.76 21.16 54.20
CA GLY A 725 40.77 21.56 53.18
C GLY A 725 41.33 22.50 52.11
N THR A 726 40.59 22.67 51.00
CA THR A 726 40.89 23.68 49.97
C THR A 726 39.66 24.51 49.63
N LEU A 727 39.86 25.82 49.47
CA LEU A 727 38.86 26.77 48.97
C LEU A 727 39.46 27.52 47.78
N ASP A 728 38.84 27.35 46.61
CA ASP A 728 39.21 28.04 45.35
C ASP A 728 38.05 28.97 44.92
N VAL A 729 38.36 30.22 44.57
CA VAL A 729 37.38 31.30 44.32
C VAL A 729 37.71 32.07 43.06
#